data_AF-A0AAD2JL50-F1
#
_entry.id   AF-A0AAD2JL50-F1
#
_cell.length_a   1.000
_cell.length_b   1.000
_cell.length_c   1.000
_cell.angle_alpha   90.00
_cell.angle_beta   90.00
_cell.angle_gamma   90.00
#
_symmetry.space_group_name_H-M   'P 1'
#
loop_
_entity.id
_entity.type
_entity.pdbx_description
1 polymer ?
#
loop_
_entity_poly.entity_id
_entity_poly.type
_entity_poly.pdbx_seq_one_letter_code
_entity_poly.pdbx_strand_id
1 'polypeptide(L)'
;MKDETNEELSCLTEQEDWENESSTPSRESSSVISDEDFSVSHRNTAYRHRLMISVSSLVVVYLVAYIIELSGKEGAIHPLTASPTSAPSISPSKAVELLYDETPHPSISTTAQTISPQPVDRPQTSPSENMQCIQSNEELKDIVNDWVGSSNLKEQLIATYGPINSWCFDPNVTNISLLFSEKQEFNEDISNWDVSSVTNMKSMFNGADCFNQSLDKWDVSSVTNMDTMFSRTQVFNQDLDSWNTSSVTSMQGMFDFARAFNGKIGRWDVSSVKEFRDMFRYTDNFNQDIGDWNVSSALLMSSMFQDAIGFNQSLERWDLSSVREMDRMFSKANEFDQDLCDWGKHLEGRWVTTTNIFQGSACPIMADPLLTISPPSPLCHVCQLPNSSPDGSNSTRCIGSNQELKDAVDGWVGSSNLKQHFEATYGPIGSWCFGPNVTDMSNLFSSKQDFNEDISNWDVSFVTNMQSMFSVAKSFNQDLDSWNTSSVTSMQSMFDFARAFNGNIGQWDVSSVTDFRSMFQFATSFNQDIGDWNVSSALRMSSMFQDAQGFNHSIAQWNLPSVREIDRMFLRAIAFDQDLCDWGKHLEGRSVKTADIFKHSACPIAMDPLLTMSPPGPFCHTCGPPNSSHDGSNSTRCIGSNQELKDAVDGWVGSSNLKQHFEATYGPIGSWCFGPNVTDMSNLFSSKQDFNEDISNWDVALVTNMKSMFDGATAFNISLDMWDVSSVTSMQSMFGYAGAFNGNIGQWDVSSVTDFRSMFQFATSFNQDIGDWNVSSALRMSSMFQDAQGFNHSIAQWNLPSVREIDRMFLRAIAFDQDLCDWGKHLEGRSVKTADIFKHSACPIAMDPLLTMSPPGPFCHTCGPPNSSHDGSNSTRCIGSNQELKDAVDGWVGSPDRNEQFKATYGPIGSWCFGPNVTDMSNLFSSKQDFNEDISNWDVALVTNMKSMFDGATAFNISLDMWDVSSVTNMNTMFARTNEFSQDLDSWNTSLVTSMWGVFESASAFNGKIGKWDVSSVKDFRFMFHFSTSFNQDIGDWNVSSAASMSSMFEGAQGFNHSIAKWNLSSVRDIGRMFLRAIAFDQDLCDWGKHLGGQTVKTTDIFKYSACPMAFEPMLTTSPPGPLCHRCI
;
A
#
# COMPACT_ATOMS: atom_id res chain seq x y z
N MET A 1 -0.95 7.91 45.47
CA MET A 1 -0.16 9.13 45.78
C MET A 1 1.22 8.63 46.12
N LYS A 2 2.24 9.09 45.39
CA LYS A 2 3.19 8.17 44.74
C LYS A 2 2.45 7.43 43.62
N ASP A 3 2.41 7.98 42.40
CA ASP A 3 3.40 8.69 41.55
C ASP A 3 4.28 7.68 40.80
N GLU A 4 4.25 7.77 39.47
CA GLU A 4 5.08 6.97 38.57
C GLU A 4 6.54 7.41 38.67
N THR A 5 7.45 6.44 38.57
CA THR A 5 8.85 6.70 38.21
C THR A 5 9.28 5.62 37.22
N ASN A 6 9.58 6.04 35.99
CA ASN A 6 10.30 5.19 35.05
C ASN A 6 11.63 4.78 35.69
N GLU A 7 11.99 3.50 35.60
CA GLU A 7 13.40 3.12 35.63
C GLU A 7 13.89 3.11 34.18
N GLU A 8 14.56 4.19 33.79
CA GLU A 8 15.42 4.18 32.61
C GLU A 8 16.58 3.21 32.91
N LEU A 9 16.77 2.17 32.08
CA LEU A 9 18.03 1.40 32.11
C LEU A 9 19.15 2.30 31.59
N SER A 10 19.76 3.07 32.49
CA SER A 10 20.83 4.00 32.15
C SER A 10 22.11 3.24 31.79
N CYS A 11 22.74 3.60 30.67
CA CYS A 11 24.04 3.08 30.21
C CYS A 11 25.24 3.52 31.08
N LEU A 12 25.15 3.38 32.40
CA LEU A 12 26.19 3.77 33.37
C LEU A 12 26.45 2.67 34.41
N THR A 13 27.14 1.64 33.94
CA THR A 13 28.05 0.75 34.71
C THR A 13 27.56 0.14 36.03
N GLU A 14 27.30 -1.17 36.03
CA GLU A 14 28.04 -2.05 36.94
C GLU A 14 28.89 -3.03 36.12
N GLN A 15 30.18 -3.10 36.45
CA GLN A 15 31.18 -3.91 35.75
C GLN A 15 31.39 -5.22 36.53
N GLU A 16 30.68 -6.28 36.16
CA GLU A 16 31.00 -7.64 36.63
C GLU A 16 32.05 -8.28 35.72
N ASP A 17 33.32 -8.08 36.05
CA ASP A 17 34.45 -8.79 35.45
C ASP A 17 34.33 -10.30 35.69
N TRP A 18 34.21 -11.12 34.64
CA TRP A 18 34.55 -12.55 34.72
C TRP A 18 35.59 -12.97 33.67
N GLU A 19 36.78 -13.29 34.18
CA GLU A 19 37.86 -13.93 33.44
C GLU A 19 37.49 -15.36 33.03
N ASN A 20 38.30 -15.93 32.13
CA ASN A 20 38.25 -17.37 31.81
C ASN A 20 38.37 -18.22 33.08
N GLU A 21 37.47 -19.19 33.27
CA GLU A 21 37.94 -20.51 33.68
C GLU A 21 37.16 -21.66 33.03
N SER A 22 37.92 -22.59 32.46
CA SER A 22 37.38 -23.80 31.83
C SER A 22 37.47 -24.97 32.79
N SER A 23 36.33 -25.53 33.21
CA SER A 23 36.26 -26.97 33.48
C SER A 23 34.83 -27.51 33.64
N THR A 24 34.63 -28.70 33.09
CA THR A 24 33.58 -29.67 33.45
C THR A 24 34.19 -30.74 34.39
N PRO A 25 33.42 -31.66 35.03
CA PRO A 25 31.96 -31.78 35.14
C PRO A 25 31.49 -32.04 36.61
N SER A 26 30.24 -32.50 36.76
CA SER A 26 29.70 -33.28 37.90
C SER A 26 29.20 -32.46 39.11
N ARG A 27 28.19 -32.90 39.88
CA ARG A 27 27.36 -34.12 39.79
C ARG A 27 26.02 -33.92 40.54
N GLU A 28 25.15 -34.94 40.49
CA GLU A 28 24.18 -35.39 41.53
C GLU A 28 23.97 -34.49 42.78
N SER A 29 22.76 -34.22 43.27
CA SER A 29 21.40 -34.68 42.91
C SER A 29 20.38 -34.01 43.87
N SER A 30 19.09 -34.34 43.75
CA SER A 30 18.11 -34.41 44.87
C SER A 30 18.04 -33.20 45.84
N SER A 31 17.16 -32.20 45.65
CA SER A 31 15.68 -32.22 45.77
C SER A 31 15.12 -31.83 47.16
N VAL A 32 14.03 -31.05 47.10
CA VAL A 32 12.94 -30.84 48.09
C VAL A 32 13.16 -29.92 49.31
N ILE A 33 12.03 -29.30 49.65
CA ILE A 33 11.44 -28.75 50.89
C ILE A 33 11.68 -27.29 51.34
N SER A 34 10.51 -26.66 51.51
CA SER A 34 10.04 -25.82 52.62
C SER A 34 10.37 -24.32 52.68
N ASP A 35 9.33 -23.56 52.35
CA ASP A 35 8.47 -22.83 53.30
C ASP A 35 9.09 -21.75 54.21
N GLU A 36 8.42 -20.59 54.15
CA GLU A 36 7.95 -19.75 55.25
C GLU A 36 8.92 -19.34 56.40
N ASP A 37 8.99 -18.02 56.58
CA ASP A 37 8.80 -17.31 57.85
C ASP A 37 9.12 -18.02 59.18
N PHE A 38 9.91 -17.33 60.03
CA PHE A 38 9.29 -16.64 61.17
C PHE A 38 10.24 -15.62 61.83
N SER A 39 9.84 -14.34 61.79
CA SER A 39 9.94 -13.35 62.88
C SER A 39 11.28 -13.06 63.61
N VAL A 40 11.57 -11.76 63.74
CA VAL A 40 11.93 -11.07 65.01
C VAL A 40 13.10 -11.62 65.86
N SER A 41 14.17 -10.82 66.00
CA SER A 41 14.57 -10.25 67.31
C SER A 41 15.77 -9.29 67.21
N HIS A 42 15.75 -8.21 68.02
CA HIS A 42 16.98 -7.50 68.40
C HIS A 42 17.97 -8.43 69.14
N ARG A 43 19.29 -8.14 69.06
CA ARG A 43 20.08 -7.68 70.23
C ARG A 43 21.53 -7.30 69.91
N ASN A 44 22.05 -6.36 70.70
CA ASN A 44 23.47 -6.05 70.83
C ASN A 44 24.29 -7.29 71.25
N THR A 45 25.59 -7.35 70.89
CA THR A 45 26.70 -6.91 71.78
C THR A 45 28.05 -6.98 71.03
N ALA A 46 28.96 -6.06 71.31
CA ALA A 46 30.28 -5.95 70.66
C ALA A 46 31.36 -6.88 71.28
N TYR A 47 32.53 -7.01 70.61
CA TYR A 47 33.83 -6.59 71.17
C TYR A 47 35.01 -6.71 70.18
N ARG A 48 35.76 -5.59 69.97
CA ARG A 48 37.25 -5.43 69.86
C ARG A 48 38.05 -6.32 68.85
N HIS A 49 39.16 -5.87 68.23
CA HIS A 49 40.16 -4.88 68.70
C HIS A 49 41.19 -4.40 67.63
N ARG A 50 41.55 -3.09 67.64
CA ARG A 50 42.85 -2.46 67.19
C ARG A 50 43.10 -2.31 65.67
N LEU A 51 43.86 -1.32 65.13
CA LEU A 51 44.48 0.00 65.52
C LEU A 51 44.96 0.66 64.17
N MET A 52 45.16 1.97 63.91
CA MET A 52 44.78 3.27 64.51
C MET A 52 45.19 4.47 63.57
N ILE A 53 44.73 5.70 63.89
CA ILE A 53 45.35 7.04 63.59
C ILE A 53 45.25 7.55 62.11
N SER A 54 44.99 8.83 61.74
CA SER A 54 44.30 10.07 62.26
C SER A 54 44.55 11.22 61.21
N VAL A 55 43.87 12.37 60.99
CA VAL A 55 42.77 13.24 61.53
C VAL A 55 42.20 14.04 60.29
N SER A 56 41.19 14.93 60.24
CA SER A 56 40.53 15.96 61.11
C SER A 56 38.99 15.99 60.78
N SER A 57 38.04 16.90 61.13
CA SER A 57 37.92 18.29 61.69
C SER A 57 38.19 19.45 60.68
N LEU A 58 37.42 20.54 60.50
CA LEU A 58 36.16 21.13 61.06
C LEU A 58 35.33 21.79 59.91
N VAL A 59 33.98 21.85 59.88
CA VAL A 59 33.00 22.77 60.55
C VAL A 59 33.20 24.29 60.31
N VAL A 60 32.17 25.00 59.78
CA VAL A 60 31.63 26.34 60.21
C VAL A 60 30.42 26.77 59.33
N VAL A 61 29.64 27.78 59.77
CA VAL A 61 28.32 28.24 59.25
C VAL A 61 28.34 29.76 58.92
N TYR A 62 27.33 30.27 58.17
CA TYR A 62 26.77 31.65 58.02
C TYR A 62 26.80 32.22 56.57
N LEU A 63 26.10 33.31 56.16
CA LEU A 63 24.68 33.78 56.24
C LEU A 63 24.61 35.24 55.65
N VAL A 64 23.44 35.69 55.15
CA VAL A 64 23.01 37.09 54.82
C VAL A 64 23.37 37.75 53.45
N ALA A 65 22.32 37.89 52.63
CA ALA A 65 21.87 38.92 51.64
C ALA A 65 22.66 40.24 51.35
N TYR A 66 22.44 40.86 50.15
CA TYR A 66 21.46 41.98 49.91
C TYR A 66 21.48 42.60 48.48
N ILE A 67 20.40 43.33 48.15
CA ILE A 67 19.89 43.97 46.90
C ILE A 67 20.75 45.11 46.29
N ILE A 68 20.70 45.36 44.96
CA ILE A 68 20.54 46.70 44.28
C ILE A 68 20.35 46.60 42.73
N GLU A 69 19.95 47.71 42.07
CA GLU A 69 19.15 47.84 40.82
C GLU A 69 19.72 48.94 39.84
N LEU A 70 19.25 49.00 38.57
CA LEU A 70 18.99 50.19 37.69
C LEU A 70 19.69 50.31 36.28
N SER A 71 18.86 50.53 35.23
CA SER A 71 19.00 51.40 34.01
C SER A 71 20.26 51.41 33.10
N GLY A 72 20.22 51.71 31.78
CA GLY A 72 19.13 51.97 30.82
C GLY A 72 19.43 53.06 29.74
N LYS A 73 18.94 52.90 28.48
CA LYS A 73 18.94 53.87 27.32
C LYS A 73 20.34 54.24 26.73
N GLU A 74 20.56 54.75 25.50
CA GLU A 74 19.83 54.94 24.19
C GLU A 74 20.90 55.15 23.07
N GLY A 75 20.67 55.26 21.75
CA GLY A 75 19.47 55.49 20.91
C GLY A 75 19.76 55.22 19.41
N ALA A 76 19.30 56.07 18.45
CA ALA A 76 19.34 55.80 16.98
C ALA A 76 19.61 57.05 16.09
N ILE A 77 20.03 56.87 14.82
CA ILE A 77 19.70 57.73 13.63
C ILE A 77 19.73 56.89 12.30
N HIS A 78 18.98 57.34 11.28
CA HIS A 78 18.75 56.84 9.90
C HIS A 78 19.35 57.85 8.85
N PRO A 79 19.04 57.91 7.52
CA PRO A 79 18.66 56.91 6.47
C PRO A 79 19.34 57.15 5.06
N LEU A 80 18.82 56.49 3.99
CA LEU A 80 18.71 56.89 2.55
C LEU A 80 19.68 56.41 1.42
N THR A 81 19.06 55.68 0.47
CA THR A 81 19.04 55.85 -1.02
C THR A 81 20.07 55.28 -2.02
N ALA A 82 19.46 54.77 -3.11
CA ALA A 82 19.83 54.85 -4.54
C ALA A 82 20.50 53.63 -5.24
N SER A 83 19.80 53.15 -6.26
CA SER A 83 20.19 52.19 -7.31
C SER A 83 20.24 52.94 -8.68
N PRO A 84 20.29 52.29 -9.87
CA PRO A 84 21.34 51.41 -10.40
C PRO A 84 21.82 51.79 -11.83
N THR A 85 23.05 51.42 -12.23
CA THR A 85 23.56 51.30 -13.63
C THR A 85 24.96 50.68 -13.58
N SER A 86 25.50 49.95 -14.56
CA SER A 86 24.98 49.34 -15.81
C SER A 86 26.05 48.36 -16.36
N ALA A 87 25.68 47.36 -17.16
CA ALA A 87 26.64 46.56 -17.95
C ALA A 87 27.35 47.42 -19.03
N PRO A 88 28.49 47.00 -19.65
CA PRO A 88 28.39 46.00 -20.74
C PRO A 88 29.64 45.12 -21.06
N SER A 89 29.38 43.83 -21.33
CA SER A 89 29.85 43.09 -22.54
C SER A 89 31.34 42.69 -22.79
N ILE A 90 31.48 41.72 -23.72
CA ILE A 90 32.62 41.35 -24.59
C ILE A 90 33.67 40.35 -24.03
N SER A 91 33.72 39.21 -24.71
CA SER A 91 34.80 38.21 -24.74
C SER A 91 35.37 38.07 -26.17
N PRO A 92 36.71 38.01 -26.34
CA PRO A 92 37.32 37.11 -27.35
C PRO A 92 38.57 36.39 -26.78
N SER A 93 38.85 35.08 -26.97
CA SER A 93 38.76 34.14 -28.12
C SER A 93 40.05 34.00 -28.97
N LYS A 94 40.21 32.84 -29.63
CA LYS A 94 41.33 32.32 -30.47
C LYS A 94 42.47 31.62 -29.67
N ALA A 95 43.15 30.59 -30.20
CA ALA A 95 43.26 30.07 -31.58
C ALA A 95 43.41 28.50 -31.58
N VAL A 96 42.84 27.69 -32.51
CA VAL A 96 43.34 27.34 -33.89
C VAL A 96 44.60 26.43 -33.82
N GLU A 97 44.71 25.20 -34.38
CA GLU A 97 43.96 24.47 -35.44
C GLU A 97 44.34 22.95 -35.54
N LEU A 98 43.43 22.07 -36.07
CA LEU A 98 43.65 20.85 -36.94
C LEU A 98 44.50 19.63 -36.43
N LEU A 99 44.35 18.34 -36.84
CA LEU A 99 43.40 17.60 -37.73
C LEU A 99 43.49 16.05 -37.57
N TYR A 100 42.49 15.33 -38.12
CA TYR A 100 42.36 13.88 -38.50
C TYR A 100 42.69 12.76 -37.46
N ASP A 101 41.80 11.89 -36.95
CA ASP A 101 40.74 10.98 -37.49
C ASP A 101 41.16 9.46 -37.51
N GLU A 102 40.15 8.59 -37.52
CA GLU A 102 40.09 7.10 -37.59
C GLU A 102 40.38 6.21 -36.34
N THR A 103 39.71 5.06 -36.34
CA THR A 103 39.50 4.06 -35.25
C THR A 103 40.04 2.67 -35.67
N PRO A 104 39.91 1.52 -34.92
CA PRO A 104 39.51 1.27 -33.53
C PRO A 104 40.50 0.33 -32.75
N HIS A 105 40.02 -0.26 -31.63
CA HIS A 105 40.54 -1.36 -30.77
C HIS A 105 41.36 -2.53 -31.43
N PRO A 106 42.10 -3.41 -30.68
CA PRO A 106 41.98 -3.69 -29.23
C PRO A 106 43.27 -3.95 -28.38
N SER A 107 43.07 -3.87 -27.04
CA SER A 107 43.57 -4.74 -25.94
C SER A 107 45.06 -4.88 -25.52
N ILE A 108 45.21 -5.34 -24.26
CA ILE A 108 46.40 -5.92 -23.57
C ILE A 108 47.40 -4.96 -22.86
N SER A 109 47.05 -4.66 -21.59
CA SER A 109 47.87 -4.93 -20.38
C SER A 109 48.89 -3.92 -19.80
N THR A 110 48.92 -3.94 -18.45
CA THR A 110 50.06 -3.72 -17.52
C THR A 110 50.63 -2.31 -17.25
N THR A 111 50.29 -1.80 -16.05
CA THR A 111 51.21 -1.26 -14.99
C THR A 111 52.19 -0.10 -15.28
N ALA A 112 52.43 0.84 -14.36
CA ALA A 112 51.78 1.17 -13.09
C ALA A 112 52.23 2.57 -12.58
N GLN A 113 51.51 3.06 -11.56
CA GLN A 113 51.85 4.06 -10.54
C GLN A 113 53.32 4.53 -10.42
N THR A 114 53.54 5.82 -10.12
CA THR A 114 53.92 6.31 -8.77
C THR A 114 54.17 7.84 -8.79
N ILE A 115 53.36 8.64 -8.09
CA ILE A 115 53.53 9.22 -6.72
C ILE A 115 54.09 10.66 -6.72
N SER A 116 53.43 11.54 -5.94
CA SER A 116 53.80 12.95 -5.66
C SER A 116 54.73 13.04 -4.41
N PRO A 117 55.33 14.22 -4.09
CA PRO A 117 54.68 15.03 -3.05
C PRO A 117 54.84 16.58 -3.18
N GLN A 118 54.13 17.30 -2.32
CA GLN A 118 54.20 18.77 -2.06
C GLN A 118 55.20 19.06 -0.90
N PRO A 119 55.09 20.10 -0.01
CA PRO A 119 54.31 21.36 0.09
C PRO A 119 55.25 22.62 0.19
N VAL A 120 54.93 23.84 0.68
CA VAL A 120 53.85 24.41 1.51
C VAL A 120 53.68 25.92 1.19
N ASP A 121 52.45 26.48 1.22
CA ASP A 121 52.07 27.67 2.01
C ASP A 121 50.57 28.05 1.86
N ARG A 122 50.01 28.78 2.84
CA ARG A 122 48.58 29.14 3.06
C ARG A 122 48.50 30.53 3.76
N PRO A 123 47.32 31.14 4.09
CA PRO A 123 45.92 30.72 3.91
C PRO A 123 44.95 31.77 3.29
N GLN A 124 43.79 31.32 2.80
CA GLN A 124 42.41 31.80 3.11
C GLN A 124 41.41 31.14 2.11
N THR A 125 40.75 30.02 2.45
CA THR A 125 39.45 29.89 3.17
C THR A 125 38.20 29.90 2.27
N SER A 126 37.94 28.75 1.64
CA SER A 126 36.60 28.22 1.33
C SER A 126 36.72 26.70 1.14
N PRO A 127 36.09 25.84 1.96
CA PRO A 127 36.13 24.38 1.75
C PRO A 127 35.40 23.97 0.46
N SER A 128 35.90 22.93 -0.20
CA SER A 128 35.39 22.42 -1.49
C SER A 128 34.54 21.15 -1.33
N GLU A 129 33.63 20.94 -2.27
CA GLU A 129 32.73 19.77 -2.34
C GLU A 129 33.48 18.47 -2.68
N ASN A 130 34.08 17.82 -1.67
CA ASN A 130 34.58 16.44 -1.75
C ASN A 130 34.76 15.87 -0.34
N MET A 131 33.79 15.10 0.14
CA MET A 131 34.01 14.14 1.23
C MET A 131 34.44 12.81 0.63
N GLN A 132 35.41 12.17 1.26
CA GLN A 132 36.01 10.96 0.70
C GLN A 132 35.14 9.74 1.02
N CYS A 133 34.99 8.87 0.02
CA CYS A 133 34.24 7.63 0.14
C CYS A 133 35.19 6.48 0.46
N ILE A 134 34.79 5.64 1.41
CA ILE A 134 35.52 4.46 1.86
C ILE A 134 35.50 3.42 0.74
N GLN A 135 36.68 3.15 0.20
CA GLN A 135 36.87 2.35 -1.01
C GLN A 135 37.00 0.84 -0.71
N SER A 136 37.09 0.43 0.56
CA SER A 136 37.34 -0.96 0.92
C SER A 136 36.91 -1.33 2.35
N ASN A 137 36.67 -2.63 2.57
CA ASN A 137 36.31 -3.19 3.87
C ASN A 137 37.40 -2.99 4.96
N GLU A 138 38.68 -2.88 4.58
CA GLU A 138 39.79 -2.64 5.52
C GLU A 138 39.84 -1.17 5.94
N GLU A 139 39.72 -0.24 4.99
CA GLU A 139 39.62 1.20 5.27
C GLU A 139 38.45 1.51 6.21
N LEU A 140 37.30 0.84 6.01
CA LEU A 140 36.15 0.94 6.92
C LEU A 140 36.50 0.53 8.37
N LYS A 141 37.24 -0.56 8.55
CA LYS A 141 37.59 -1.11 9.87
C LYS A 141 38.62 -0.25 10.60
N ASP A 142 39.60 0.29 9.89
CA ASP A 142 40.56 1.22 10.49
C ASP A 142 39.85 2.50 10.95
N ILE A 143 38.98 3.08 10.10
CA ILE A 143 38.22 4.30 10.41
C ILE A 143 37.28 4.12 11.61
N VAL A 144 36.53 3.02 11.70
CA VAL A 144 35.64 2.78 12.86
C VAL A 144 36.42 2.58 14.16
N ASN A 145 37.61 1.96 14.11
CA ASN A 145 38.45 1.80 15.29
C ASN A 145 39.05 3.14 15.76
N ASP A 146 39.49 4.00 14.85
CA ASP A 146 39.94 5.36 15.18
C ASP A 146 38.77 6.26 15.64
N TRP A 147 37.55 6.02 15.13
CA TRP A 147 36.33 6.74 15.50
C TRP A 147 35.87 6.44 16.93
N VAL A 148 35.63 5.16 17.25
CA VAL A 148 35.16 4.73 18.58
C VAL A 148 36.33 4.70 19.59
N GLY A 149 37.55 5.01 19.13
CA GLY A 149 38.75 5.19 19.94
C GLY A 149 38.89 6.59 20.52
N SER A 150 39.97 7.29 20.17
CA SER A 150 40.33 8.56 20.83
C SER A 150 39.59 9.77 20.21
N SER A 151 39.03 10.64 21.07
CA SER A 151 38.29 11.84 20.67
C SER A 151 39.03 12.74 19.67
N ASN A 152 40.35 12.84 19.79
CA ASN A 152 41.19 13.65 18.89
C ASN A 152 41.31 13.07 17.47
N LEU A 153 41.08 11.77 17.27
CA LEU A 153 41.02 11.14 15.95
C LEU A 153 39.60 11.20 15.39
N LYS A 154 38.58 11.00 16.23
CA LYS A 154 37.18 11.27 15.90
C LYS A 154 36.99 12.66 15.28
N GLU A 155 37.54 13.73 15.86
CA GLU A 155 37.52 15.09 15.25
C GLU A 155 38.22 15.19 13.86
N GLN A 156 39.20 14.34 13.56
CA GLN A 156 39.89 14.33 12.27
C GLN A 156 39.15 13.50 11.22
N LEU A 157 38.49 12.43 11.63
CA LEU A 157 37.55 11.67 10.79
C LEU A 157 36.33 12.53 10.45
N ILE A 158 35.80 13.29 11.42
CA ILE A 158 34.80 14.36 11.24
C ILE A 158 35.19 15.36 10.13
N ALA A 159 36.48 15.66 9.99
CA ALA A 159 36.97 16.60 8.98
C ALA A 159 37.29 15.95 7.61
N THR A 160 37.37 14.62 7.52
CA THR A 160 37.88 13.89 6.34
C THR A 160 36.77 13.15 5.60
N TYR A 161 36.06 12.31 6.34
CA TYR A 161 34.95 11.50 5.84
C TYR A 161 33.62 12.05 6.40
N GLY A 162 33.66 12.69 7.57
CA GLY A 162 32.54 13.34 8.24
C GLY A 162 32.19 12.71 9.60
N PRO A 163 31.11 13.21 10.23
CA PRO A 163 30.33 12.52 11.89
C PRO A 163 30.23 11.00 12.04
N ILE A 164 29.32 10.50 12.91
CA ILE A 164 28.75 9.14 12.73
C ILE A 164 27.44 9.12 11.86
N ASN A 165 27.13 10.14 11.04
CA ASN A 165 26.03 10.14 10.03
C ASN A 165 26.26 10.49 8.48
N SER A 166 26.88 9.64 7.61
CA SER A 166 26.97 9.54 6.10
C SER A 166 27.94 8.57 5.35
N TRP A 167 29.19 8.28 5.81
CA TRP A 167 30.41 7.94 5.01
C TRP A 167 30.01 7.07 3.84
N CYS A 168 30.40 7.54 2.67
CA CYS A 168 30.07 6.88 1.46
C CYS A 168 30.89 5.58 1.31
N PHE A 169 30.22 4.43 1.36
CA PHE A 169 30.75 3.15 0.91
C PHE A 169 30.80 3.10 -0.62
N ASP A 170 31.94 2.70 -1.18
CA ASP A 170 31.99 2.22 -2.56
C ASP A 170 31.32 0.83 -2.66
N PRO A 171 30.65 0.45 -3.76
CA PRO A 171 30.02 -0.88 -3.92
C PRO A 171 30.96 -2.09 -3.74
N ASN A 172 32.28 -1.90 -3.75
CA ASN A 172 33.24 -2.95 -3.37
C ASN A 172 33.27 -3.25 -1.85
N VAL A 173 32.64 -2.43 -1.00
CA VAL A 173 32.48 -2.64 0.45
C VAL A 173 31.37 -3.66 0.71
N THR A 174 31.66 -4.92 0.38
CA THR A 174 30.69 -6.04 0.43
C THR A 174 30.68 -6.80 1.76
N ASN A 175 31.52 -6.44 2.73
CA ASN A 175 31.72 -7.19 3.98
C ASN A 175 32.03 -6.26 5.17
N ILE A 176 31.01 -6.01 6.00
CA ILE A 176 31.07 -5.11 7.18
C ILE A 176 31.18 -5.88 8.52
N SER A 177 31.69 -7.11 8.46
CA SER A 177 31.82 -7.98 9.64
C SER A 177 32.69 -7.40 10.77
N LEU A 178 32.33 -7.68 12.04
CA LEU A 178 33.04 -7.31 13.28
C LEU A 178 33.19 -5.80 13.54
N LEU A 179 32.51 -4.94 12.77
CA LEU A 179 32.88 -3.53 12.64
C LEU A 179 32.74 -2.70 13.93
N PHE A 180 31.63 -2.88 14.67
CA PHE A 180 31.38 -2.30 15.99
C PHE A 180 31.40 -3.37 17.10
N SER A 181 32.15 -4.45 16.91
CA SER A 181 32.28 -5.50 17.93
C SER A 181 33.08 -5.02 19.15
N GLU A 182 32.63 -5.42 20.34
CA GLU A 182 33.14 -5.05 21.67
C GLU A 182 33.17 -3.53 21.93
N LYS A 183 32.26 -2.78 21.28
CA LYS A 183 32.11 -1.33 21.46
C LYS A 183 30.94 -1.04 22.40
N GLN A 184 31.07 -1.35 23.68
CA GLN A 184 29.95 -1.36 24.65
C GLN A 184 29.14 -0.04 24.71
N GLU A 185 29.81 1.12 24.73
CA GLU A 185 29.16 2.45 24.74
C GLU A 185 28.59 2.87 23.37
N PHE A 186 28.68 2.02 22.34
CA PHE A 186 28.26 2.34 20.98
C PHE A 186 26.73 2.33 20.83
N ASN A 187 26.12 3.47 21.12
CA ASN A 187 24.76 3.81 20.69
C ASN A 187 24.73 5.04 19.79
N GLU A 188 25.85 5.37 19.14
CA GLU A 188 25.82 6.41 18.12
C GLU A 188 25.07 5.92 16.88
N ASP A 189 24.53 6.87 16.13
CA ASP A 189 23.42 6.58 15.25
C ASP A 189 23.85 6.01 13.89
N ILE A 190 23.18 4.94 13.43
CA ILE A 190 23.63 4.17 12.27
C ILE A 190 22.60 3.96 11.18
N SER A 191 21.40 4.48 11.38
CA SER A 191 20.21 3.98 10.69
C SER A 191 20.18 4.26 9.20
N ASN A 192 21.16 4.91 8.56
CA ASN A 192 21.15 5.17 7.11
C ASN A 192 22.36 4.60 6.30
N TRP A 193 23.23 3.69 6.77
CA TRP A 193 24.24 3.11 5.84
C TRP A 193 23.61 2.39 4.64
N ASP A 194 24.10 2.66 3.43
CA ASP A 194 23.77 1.84 2.27
C ASP A 194 24.57 0.54 2.34
N VAL A 195 23.83 -0.56 2.44
CA VAL A 195 24.35 -1.92 2.49
C VAL A 195 23.75 -2.80 1.40
N SER A 196 23.09 -2.21 0.40
CA SER A 196 22.51 -2.93 -0.74
C SER A 196 23.54 -3.81 -1.48
N SER A 197 24.82 -3.45 -1.41
CA SER A 197 25.96 -4.21 -1.94
C SER A 197 26.64 -5.16 -0.92
N VAL A 198 26.22 -5.16 0.34
CA VAL A 198 26.80 -5.98 1.42
C VAL A 198 26.24 -7.39 1.38
N THR A 199 27.14 -8.36 1.43
CA THR A 199 26.82 -9.80 1.42
C THR A 199 27.07 -10.48 2.76
N ASN A 200 27.77 -9.82 3.68
CA ASN A 200 28.22 -10.36 4.97
C ASN A 200 28.24 -9.29 6.07
N MET A 201 27.47 -9.52 7.13
CA MET A 201 27.31 -8.65 8.31
C MET A 201 27.74 -9.35 9.62
N LYS A 202 28.56 -10.41 9.53
CA LYS A 202 28.92 -11.26 10.68
C LYS A 202 29.49 -10.46 11.85
N SER A 203 28.91 -10.63 13.05
CA SER A 203 29.39 -10.08 14.32
C SER A 203 29.42 -8.55 14.39
N MET A 204 28.65 -7.85 13.54
CA MET A 204 28.78 -6.40 13.32
C MET A 204 28.67 -5.55 14.60
N PHE A 205 27.77 -5.89 15.52
CA PHE A 205 27.54 -5.23 16.81
C PHE A 205 27.80 -6.16 18.01
N ASN A 206 28.55 -7.25 17.80
CA ASN A 206 28.77 -8.24 18.85
C ASN A 206 29.52 -7.62 20.05
N GLY A 207 28.84 -7.38 21.17
CA GLY A 207 29.37 -6.67 22.34
C GLY A 207 29.19 -5.14 22.30
N ALA A 208 28.23 -4.62 21.52
CA ALA A 208 27.81 -3.23 21.56
C ALA A 208 26.62 -3.05 22.52
N ASP A 209 26.88 -3.23 23.81
CA ASP A 209 25.88 -3.37 24.89
C ASP A 209 24.78 -2.28 24.87
N CYS A 210 25.14 -1.02 24.61
CA CYS A 210 24.21 0.11 24.57
C CYS A 210 23.51 0.34 23.21
N PHE A 211 23.82 -0.44 22.18
CA PHE A 211 23.29 -0.20 20.83
C PHE A 211 21.78 -0.47 20.75
N ASN A 212 20.99 0.53 20.33
CA ASN A 212 19.53 0.41 20.15
C ASN A 212 18.97 1.41 19.11
N GLN A 213 19.64 1.55 17.97
CA GLN A 213 19.23 2.47 16.90
C GLN A 213 18.39 1.77 15.84
N SER A 214 17.42 2.48 15.25
CA SER A 214 16.49 1.94 14.25
C SER A 214 17.23 1.24 13.11
N LEU A 215 16.81 0.02 12.82
CA LEU A 215 17.47 -0.82 11.82
C LEU A 215 16.56 -1.49 10.79
N ASP A 216 15.26 -1.30 10.87
CA ASP A 216 14.34 -1.18 9.73
C ASP A 216 15.02 -0.89 8.37
N LYS A 217 15.58 0.32 8.11
CA LYS A 217 15.83 0.79 6.73
C LYS A 217 16.71 -0.07 5.79
N TRP A 218 17.42 -1.11 6.25
CA TRP A 218 18.47 -1.75 5.44
C TRP A 218 17.88 -2.60 4.32
N ASP A 219 18.25 -2.26 3.08
CA ASP A 219 18.23 -3.21 1.97
C ASP A 219 19.25 -4.33 2.24
N VAL A 220 18.80 -5.33 3.00
CA VAL A 220 19.54 -6.55 3.29
C VAL A 220 19.35 -7.62 2.20
N SER A 221 18.72 -7.30 1.06
CA SER A 221 18.35 -8.31 0.05
C SER A 221 19.55 -9.00 -0.61
N SER A 222 20.74 -8.40 -0.55
CA SER A 222 22.02 -9.00 -0.97
C SER A 222 22.74 -9.80 0.14
N VAL A 223 22.28 -9.74 1.39
CA VAL A 223 22.99 -10.31 2.54
C VAL A 223 22.81 -11.83 2.58
N THR A 224 23.93 -12.53 2.75
CA THR A 224 23.96 -14.02 2.79
C THR A 224 24.34 -14.59 4.16
N ASN A 225 24.92 -13.75 5.04
CA ASN A 225 25.36 -14.13 6.38
C ASN A 225 25.16 -12.97 7.38
N MET A 226 24.45 -13.26 8.47
CA MET A 226 24.15 -12.35 9.60
C MET A 226 24.58 -12.96 10.95
N ASP A 227 25.52 -13.90 10.97
CA ASP A 227 25.92 -14.61 12.19
C ASP A 227 26.35 -13.62 13.30
N THR A 228 25.85 -13.76 14.52
CA THR A 228 26.24 -12.99 15.73
C THR A 228 26.09 -11.47 15.59
N MET A 229 25.31 -11.00 14.61
CA MET A 229 25.26 -9.59 14.21
C MET A 229 24.93 -8.64 15.36
N PHE A 230 24.00 -9.01 16.24
CA PHE A 230 23.56 -8.28 17.45
C PHE A 230 23.83 -9.08 18.73
N SER A 231 24.81 -10.00 18.72
CA SER A 231 25.17 -10.72 19.93
C SER A 231 25.58 -9.72 21.03
N ARG A 232 25.15 -9.96 22.27
CA ARG A 232 25.46 -9.15 23.46
C ARG A 232 24.96 -7.71 23.43
N THR A 233 24.18 -7.26 22.45
CA THR A 233 23.62 -5.89 22.45
C THR A 233 22.50 -5.79 23.50
N GLN A 234 22.89 -5.52 24.76
CA GLN A 234 22.04 -5.66 25.95
C GLN A 234 20.71 -4.89 25.85
N VAL A 235 20.71 -3.71 25.22
CA VAL A 235 19.53 -2.82 25.13
C VAL A 235 18.90 -2.74 23.74
N PHE A 236 19.36 -3.53 22.75
CA PHE A 236 18.79 -3.52 21.39
C PHE A 236 17.38 -4.08 21.35
N ASN A 237 16.41 -3.31 20.86
CA ASN A 237 15.01 -3.70 20.76
C ASN A 237 14.26 -2.87 19.69
N GLN A 238 14.61 -3.06 18.41
CA GLN A 238 14.00 -2.37 17.27
C GLN A 238 13.29 -3.35 16.34
N ASP A 239 12.19 -2.92 15.73
CA ASP A 239 11.48 -3.68 14.69
C ASP A 239 12.35 -3.77 13.42
N LEU A 240 12.40 -4.96 12.80
CA LEU A 240 13.16 -5.26 11.57
C LEU A 240 12.27 -5.92 10.50
N ASP A 241 10.95 -5.79 10.63
CA ASP A 241 9.93 -6.50 9.85
C ASP A 241 9.87 -6.06 8.36
N SER A 242 10.59 -5.01 7.96
CA SER A 242 10.77 -4.59 6.56
C SER A 242 11.88 -5.35 5.81
N TRP A 243 12.70 -6.15 6.50
CA TRP A 243 13.87 -6.81 5.92
C TRP A 243 13.52 -7.95 4.95
N ASN A 244 13.95 -7.81 3.70
CA ASN A 244 13.97 -8.91 2.73
C ASN A 244 15.14 -9.87 3.01
N THR A 245 14.93 -10.84 3.91
CA THR A 245 15.95 -11.83 4.31
C THR A 245 16.10 -13.02 3.35
N SER A 246 15.39 -13.06 2.21
CA SER A 246 15.31 -14.25 1.33
C SER A 246 16.65 -14.78 0.78
N SER A 247 17.68 -13.94 0.71
CA SER A 247 19.06 -14.31 0.34
C SER A 247 19.91 -14.86 1.49
N VAL A 248 19.46 -14.73 2.75
CA VAL A 248 20.25 -15.08 3.93
C VAL A 248 20.35 -16.60 4.06
N THR A 249 21.55 -17.10 4.32
CA THR A 249 21.82 -18.54 4.45
C THR A 249 22.25 -18.96 5.85
N SER A 250 22.61 -18.00 6.71
CA SER A 250 23.20 -18.22 8.04
C SER A 250 22.92 -17.04 8.96
N MET A 251 22.35 -17.32 10.14
CA MET A 251 21.99 -16.38 11.21
C MET A 251 22.53 -16.86 12.57
N GLN A 252 23.68 -17.56 12.59
CA GLN A 252 24.21 -18.20 13.79
C GLN A 252 24.42 -17.20 14.93
N GLY A 253 23.69 -17.32 16.04
CA GLY A 253 23.89 -16.48 17.22
C GLY A 253 23.45 -15.04 17.05
N MET A 254 22.62 -14.72 16.04
CA MET A 254 22.32 -13.35 15.60
C MET A 254 21.99 -12.37 16.73
N PHE A 255 21.30 -12.82 17.78
CA PHE A 255 20.91 -12.07 18.98
C PHE A 255 21.42 -12.72 20.29
N ASP A 256 22.45 -13.58 20.24
CA ASP A 256 23.01 -14.29 21.41
C ASP A 256 23.47 -13.31 22.51
N PHE A 257 22.81 -13.28 23.68
CA PHE A 257 22.90 -12.31 24.79
C PHE A 257 22.29 -10.91 24.53
N ALA A 258 21.44 -10.71 23.52
CA ALA A 258 20.71 -9.45 23.31
C ALA A 258 19.47 -9.36 24.23
N ARG A 259 19.70 -9.16 25.53
CA ARG A 259 18.67 -9.32 26.58
C ARG A 259 17.37 -8.55 26.34
N ALA A 260 17.45 -7.29 25.93
CA ALA A 260 16.26 -6.47 25.73
C ALA A 260 15.45 -6.80 24.46
N PHE A 261 15.99 -7.61 23.54
CA PHE A 261 15.46 -7.74 22.19
C PHE A 261 14.10 -8.46 22.15
N ASN A 262 13.10 -7.78 21.57
CA ASN A 262 11.75 -8.27 21.32
C ASN A 262 11.11 -7.53 20.12
N GLY A 263 11.92 -7.07 19.15
CA GLY A 263 11.46 -6.31 17.99
C GLY A 263 10.94 -7.22 16.87
N LYS A 264 9.93 -6.76 16.13
CA LYS A 264 9.23 -7.58 15.11
C LYS A 264 10.16 -8.11 14.02
N ILE A 265 10.04 -9.41 13.76
CA ILE A 265 10.76 -10.17 12.73
C ILE A 265 9.88 -11.25 12.07
N GLY A 266 8.57 -11.25 12.33
CA GLY A 266 7.64 -12.29 11.86
C GLY A 266 7.52 -12.38 10.34
N ARG A 267 7.76 -11.27 9.63
CA ARG A 267 7.65 -11.18 8.16
C ARG A 267 8.89 -11.65 7.38
N TRP A 268 9.95 -12.09 8.06
CA TRP A 268 11.20 -12.52 7.42
C TRP A 268 11.02 -13.81 6.59
N ASP A 269 11.43 -13.76 5.31
CA ASP A 269 11.66 -14.98 4.52
C ASP A 269 12.98 -15.64 4.96
N VAL A 270 12.86 -16.65 5.81
CA VAL A 270 14.00 -17.47 6.28
C VAL A 270 14.18 -18.77 5.47
N SER A 271 13.48 -18.94 4.34
CA SER A 271 13.45 -20.21 3.59
C SER A 271 14.80 -20.64 2.97
N SER A 272 15.75 -19.71 2.86
CA SER A 272 17.14 -19.99 2.44
C SER A 272 18.10 -20.36 3.59
N VAL A 273 17.71 -20.09 4.85
CA VAL A 273 18.57 -20.17 6.04
C VAL A 273 18.79 -21.62 6.48
N LYS A 274 20.05 -21.96 6.81
CA LYS A 274 20.49 -23.33 7.15
C LYS A 274 21.09 -23.45 8.54
N GLU A 275 21.42 -22.33 9.17
CA GLU A 275 22.20 -22.24 10.40
C GLU A 275 21.56 -21.17 11.30
N PHE A 276 21.00 -21.64 12.42
CA PHE A 276 20.27 -20.88 13.45
C PHE A 276 20.85 -21.13 14.85
N ARG A 277 22.00 -21.80 14.99
CA ARG A 277 22.55 -22.14 16.32
C ARG A 277 22.76 -20.90 17.17
N ASP A 278 22.42 -20.99 18.45
CA ASP A 278 22.51 -19.92 19.44
C ASP A 278 21.69 -18.63 19.12
N MET A 279 20.83 -18.59 18.08
CA MET A 279 20.31 -17.33 17.48
C MET A 279 19.65 -16.36 18.48
N PHE A 280 18.84 -16.83 19.41
CA PHE A 280 18.14 -16.07 20.47
C PHE A 280 18.57 -16.54 21.86
N ARG A 281 19.80 -17.06 21.99
CA ARG A 281 20.30 -17.55 23.28
C ARG A 281 20.48 -16.36 24.24
N TYR A 282 20.10 -16.47 25.51
CA TYR A 282 20.13 -15.35 26.49
C TYR A 282 19.42 -14.06 26.02
N THR A 283 18.36 -14.15 25.21
CA THR A 283 17.47 -13.00 24.91
C THR A 283 16.32 -12.97 25.91
N ASP A 284 16.55 -12.32 27.05
CA ASP A 284 15.64 -12.36 28.20
C ASP A 284 14.20 -11.90 27.87
N ASN A 285 14.02 -10.89 27.00
CA ASN A 285 12.73 -10.32 26.62
C ASN A 285 12.10 -10.91 25.35
N PHE A 286 12.79 -11.76 24.58
CA PHE A 286 12.34 -12.11 23.22
C PHE A 286 11.11 -12.99 23.23
N ASN A 287 10.01 -12.54 22.63
CA ASN A 287 8.75 -13.26 22.58
C ASN A 287 7.89 -12.87 21.35
N GLN A 288 8.52 -12.61 20.20
CA GLN A 288 7.81 -12.29 18.95
C GLN A 288 7.32 -13.55 18.23
N ASP A 289 6.14 -13.46 17.60
CA ASP A 289 5.61 -14.54 16.78
C ASP A 289 6.49 -14.75 15.53
N ILE A 290 6.95 -15.99 15.40
CA ILE A 290 7.78 -16.54 14.32
C ILE A 290 7.27 -17.94 13.93
N GLY A 291 6.05 -18.31 14.32
CA GLY A 291 5.47 -19.64 14.08
C GLY A 291 5.30 -19.95 12.59
N ASP A 292 5.02 -18.94 11.77
CA ASP A 292 4.81 -19.06 10.32
C ASP A 292 6.13 -19.01 9.50
N TRP A 293 7.30 -18.92 10.15
CA TRP A 293 8.60 -19.00 9.46
C TRP A 293 8.83 -20.34 8.75
N ASN A 294 9.15 -20.29 7.45
CA ASN A 294 9.49 -21.46 6.66
C ASN A 294 10.93 -21.96 6.94
N VAL A 295 11.11 -22.70 8.03
CA VAL A 295 12.41 -23.28 8.43
C VAL A 295 12.81 -24.57 7.70
N SER A 296 12.12 -24.97 6.62
CA SER A 296 12.34 -26.28 5.96
C SER A 296 13.74 -26.50 5.37
N SER A 297 14.55 -25.44 5.20
CA SER A 297 15.97 -25.51 4.84
C SER A 297 16.94 -25.71 6.02
N ALA A 298 16.47 -25.58 7.27
CA ALA A 298 17.31 -25.55 8.46
C ALA A 298 18.09 -26.87 8.66
N LEU A 299 19.40 -26.77 8.91
CA LEU A 299 20.27 -27.92 9.18
C LEU A 299 20.72 -27.96 10.64
N LEU A 300 20.98 -26.79 11.24
CA LEU A 300 21.67 -26.63 12.52
C LEU A 300 20.94 -25.56 13.36
N MET A 301 20.45 -25.92 14.54
CA MET A 301 19.61 -25.07 15.42
C MET A 301 19.94 -25.20 16.91
N SER A 302 20.95 -25.98 17.29
CA SER A 302 21.45 -26.12 18.68
C SER A 302 21.52 -24.79 19.46
N SER A 303 21.07 -24.81 20.72
CA SER A 303 21.05 -23.67 21.65
C SER A 303 20.20 -22.46 21.22
N MET A 304 19.38 -22.54 20.15
CA MET A 304 18.71 -21.38 19.55
C MET A 304 17.97 -20.48 20.56
N PHE A 305 17.34 -21.05 21.59
CA PHE A 305 16.64 -20.35 22.67
C PHE A 305 17.17 -20.75 24.06
N GLN A 306 18.42 -21.21 24.19
CA GLN A 306 18.98 -21.53 25.53
C GLN A 306 19.05 -20.25 26.38
N ASP A 307 18.64 -20.32 27.65
CA ASP A 307 18.54 -19.20 28.57
C ASP A 307 17.67 -18.01 28.04
N ALA A 308 16.84 -18.20 27.01
CA ALA A 308 15.90 -17.18 26.51
C ALA A 308 14.67 -17.10 27.43
N ILE A 309 14.79 -16.39 28.55
CA ILE A 309 13.90 -16.64 29.69
C ILE A 309 12.42 -16.30 29.44
N GLY A 310 12.10 -15.24 28.69
CA GLY A 310 10.72 -14.82 28.36
C GLY A 310 10.17 -15.34 27.02
N PHE A 311 10.87 -16.24 26.33
CA PHE A 311 10.37 -16.80 25.06
C PHE A 311 9.34 -17.90 25.29
N ASN A 312 8.12 -17.72 24.77
CA ASN A 312 7.04 -18.70 24.86
C ASN A 312 6.07 -18.69 23.66
N GLN A 313 6.51 -18.32 22.45
CA GLN A 313 5.67 -18.41 21.25
C GLN A 313 5.64 -19.82 20.65
N SER A 314 4.50 -20.19 20.05
CA SER A 314 4.30 -21.52 19.46
C SER A 314 5.12 -21.70 18.17
N LEU A 315 5.78 -22.86 18.08
CA LEU A 315 6.63 -23.26 16.94
C LEU A 315 6.14 -24.56 16.28
N GLU A 316 4.88 -24.95 16.49
CA GLU A 316 4.35 -26.25 16.05
C GLU A 316 4.42 -26.45 14.52
N ARG A 317 4.28 -25.36 13.74
CA ARG A 317 4.24 -25.37 12.26
C ARG A 317 5.60 -25.60 11.58
N TRP A 318 6.70 -25.58 12.34
CA TRP A 318 8.06 -25.64 11.80
C TRP A 318 8.44 -27.02 11.24
N ASP A 319 8.65 -27.13 9.92
CA ASP A 319 9.16 -28.35 9.30
C ASP A 319 10.65 -28.59 9.60
N LEU A 320 10.92 -29.42 10.62
CA LEU A 320 12.29 -29.82 10.97
C LEU A 320 12.87 -30.94 10.08
N SER A 321 12.26 -31.28 8.95
CA SER A 321 12.69 -32.40 8.08
C SER A 321 14.10 -32.26 7.50
N SER A 322 14.72 -31.09 7.55
CA SER A 322 16.13 -30.88 7.14
C SER A 322 17.15 -30.97 8.29
N VAL A 323 16.72 -30.85 9.55
CA VAL A 323 17.58 -30.64 10.73
C VAL A 323 18.50 -31.83 11.03
N ARG A 324 19.67 -31.52 11.63
CA ARG A 324 20.77 -32.44 11.96
C ARG A 324 21.38 -32.22 13.35
N GLU A 325 21.28 -31.01 13.89
CA GLU A 325 21.86 -30.63 15.18
C GLU A 325 20.89 -29.67 15.88
N MET A 326 20.38 -30.03 17.06
CA MET A 326 19.49 -29.20 17.88
C MET A 326 19.72 -29.42 19.38
N ASP A 327 20.96 -29.69 19.79
CA ASP A 327 21.34 -29.82 21.19
C ASP A 327 20.99 -28.54 21.97
N ARG A 328 20.47 -28.64 23.19
CA ARG A 328 20.14 -27.49 24.08
C ARG A 328 19.12 -26.46 23.54
N MET A 329 18.36 -26.76 22.49
CA MET A 329 17.41 -25.82 21.83
C MET A 329 16.71 -24.81 22.76
N PHE A 330 16.15 -25.26 23.90
CA PHE A 330 15.43 -24.44 24.88
C PHE A 330 16.01 -24.56 26.31
N SER A 331 17.29 -24.91 26.47
CA SER A 331 17.86 -25.20 27.78
C SER A 331 17.82 -23.96 28.68
N LYS A 332 16.95 -23.97 29.71
CA LYS A 332 16.61 -22.84 30.60
C LYS A 332 15.88 -21.66 29.96
N ALA A 333 15.15 -21.86 28.87
CA ALA A 333 14.09 -20.93 28.52
C ALA A 333 12.99 -21.02 29.61
N ASN A 334 13.02 -20.11 30.59
CA ASN A 334 12.29 -20.28 31.86
C ASN A 334 10.76 -20.23 31.71
N GLU A 335 10.24 -19.48 30.74
CA GLU A 335 8.81 -19.41 30.44
C GLU A 335 8.37 -20.36 29.31
N PHE A 336 9.31 -20.97 28.57
CA PHE A 336 8.98 -21.83 27.42
C PHE A 336 8.28 -23.14 27.83
N ASP A 337 6.96 -23.17 27.67
CA ASP A 337 6.06 -24.26 28.07
C ASP A 337 5.22 -24.85 26.90
N GLN A 338 5.48 -24.40 25.67
CA GLN A 338 4.76 -24.77 24.45
C GLN A 338 4.82 -26.27 24.09
N ASP A 339 3.77 -26.75 23.41
CA ASP A 339 3.72 -28.11 22.87
C ASP A 339 4.51 -28.22 21.55
N LEU A 340 5.41 -29.20 21.50
CA LEU A 340 6.25 -29.52 20.33
C LEU A 340 6.04 -30.99 19.88
N CYS A 341 4.84 -31.54 20.10
CA CYS A 341 4.50 -32.92 19.72
C CYS A 341 4.86 -33.26 18.27
N ASP A 342 4.53 -32.39 17.33
CA ASP A 342 4.64 -32.69 15.90
C ASP A 342 6.08 -32.73 15.39
N TRP A 343 6.99 -31.95 15.98
CA TRP A 343 8.44 -32.01 15.70
C TRP A 343 9.00 -33.45 15.78
N GLY A 344 8.46 -34.29 16.69
CA GLY A 344 8.83 -35.69 16.81
C GLY A 344 8.57 -36.53 15.56
N LYS A 345 7.62 -36.14 14.71
CA LYS A 345 7.30 -36.78 13.42
C LYS A 345 8.33 -36.43 12.35
N HIS A 346 8.71 -35.14 12.25
CA HIS A 346 9.65 -34.63 11.23
C HIS A 346 11.07 -35.21 11.37
N LEU A 347 11.41 -35.70 12.58
CA LEU A 347 12.73 -36.17 12.94
C LEU A 347 12.89 -37.71 12.93
N GLU A 348 11.83 -38.49 12.66
CA GLU A 348 11.86 -39.95 12.80
C GLU A 348 12.91 -40.61 11.88
N GLY A 349 13.69 -41.55 12.44
CA GLY A 349 14.66 -42.35 11.70
C GLY A 349 15.94 -41.61 11.28
N ARG A 350 16.11 -40.34 11.67
CA ARG A 350 17.27 -39.51 11.34
C ARG A 350 18.31 -39.50 12.46
N TRP A 351 19.57 -39.28 12.09
CA TRP A 351 20.63 -38.97 13.04
C TRP A 351 20.65 -37.46 13.28
N VAL A 352 19.97 -37.04 14.36
CA VAL A 352 19.92 -35.66 14.84
C VAL A 352 20.40 -35.65 16.29
N THR A 353 21.23 -34.68 16.68
CA THR A 353 21.70 -34.53 18.07
C THR A 353 20.74 -33.63 18.87
N THR A 354 20.42 -34.07 20.08
CA THR A 354 19.26 -33.63 20.88
C THR A 354 19.58 -33.45 22.37
N THR A 355 20.86 -33.35 22.70
CA THR A 355 21.38 -33.40 24.06
C THR A 355 20.95 -32.16 24.85
N ASN A 356 20.34 -32.33 26.02
CA ASN A 356 19.89 -31.29 26.95
C ASN A 356 18.87 -30.26 26.38
N ILE A 357 18.05 -30.61 25.38
CA ILE A 357 17.08 -29.70 24.72
C ILE A 357 16.27 -28.84 25.69
N PHE A 358 15.65 -29.45 26.72
CA PHE A 358 14.83 -28.78 27.72
C PHE A 358 15.52 -28.66 29.08
N GLN A 359 16.86 -28.76 29.14
CA GLN A 359 17.55 -28.80 30.43
C GLN A 359 17.42 -27.45 31.15
N GLY A 360 16.46 -27.38 32.09
CA GLY A 360 16.21 -26.25 32.97
C GLY A 360 15.11 -25.28 32.54
N SER A 361 14.38 -25.51 31.44
CA SER A 361 13.21 -24.68 31.07
C SER A 361 11.99 -24.94 31.97
N ALA A 362 10.87 -24.26 31.72
CA ALA A 362 9.58 -24.61 32.34
C ALA A 362 9.22 -26.09 32.17
N CYS A 363 9.67 -26.71 31.06
CA CYS A 363 9.35 -28.09 30.73
C CYS A 363 10.09 -29.12 31.62
N PRO A 364 9.39 -29.99 32.40
CA PRO A 364 10.00 -30.92 33.35
C PRO A 364 10.78 -32.11 32.75
N ILE A 365 11.17 -32.03 31.48
CA ILE A 365 11.77 -33.12 30.70
C ILE A 365 13.25 -33.27 31.09
N MET A 366 13.51 -33.99 32.18
CA MET A 366 14.87 -34.31 32.66
C MET A 366 15.61 -35.38 31.83
N ALA A 367 15.21 -35.65 30.59
CA ALA A 367 15.81 -36.69 29.75
C ALA A 367 15.75 -36.35 28.25
N ASP A 368 16.93 -36.31 27.63
CA ASP A 368 17.12 -35.99 26.21
C ASP A 368 16.32 -36.92 25.28
N PRO A 369 15.69 -36.40 24.20
CA PRO A 369 14.98 -37.23 23.22
C PRO A 369 15.90 -38.26 22.55
N LEU A 370 15.74 -39.54 22.91
CA LEU A 370 16.50 -40.65 22.36
C LEU A 370 15.94 -41.07 20.99
N LEU A 371 16.14 -40.23 19.96
CA LEU A 371 15.63 -40.40 18.59
C LEU A 371 16.06 -41.71 17.88
N THR A 372 16.97 -42.48 18.47
CA THR A 372 17.42 -43.78 17.95
C THR A 372 16.56 -44.97 18.43
N ILE A 373 15.51 -44.72 19.22
CA ILE A 373 14.55 -45.72 19.71
C ILE A 373 13.18 -45.44 19.10
N SER A 374 12.49 -46.49 18.62
CA SER A 374 11.09 -46.38 18.15
C SER A 374 10.13 -46.98 19.20
N PRO A 375 9.02 -46.29 19.55
CA PRO A 375 8.65 -44.94 19.11
C PRO A 375 9.56 -43.87 19.75
N PRO A 376 9.87 -42.76 19.04
CA PRO A 376 10.63 -41.66 19.61
C PRO A 376 9.83 -40.95 20.71
N SER A 377 10.51 -40.59 21.80
CA SER A 377 10.01 -39.74 22.89
C SER A 377 11.20 -39.22 23.71
N PRO A 378 11.12 -38.04 24.36
CA PRO A 378 9.97 -37.15 24.48
C PRO A 378 10.24 -35.73 23.95
N LEU A 379 9.61 -35.35 22.84
CA LEU A 379 9.18 -33.95 22.62
C LEU A 379 7.73 -33.78 23.12
N CYS A 380 6.92 -34.85 23.01
CA CYS A 380 5.57 -34.96 23.58
C CYS A 380 5.58 -35.10 25.13
N HIS A 381 5.80 -34.02 25.88
CA HIS A 381 5.40 -33.97 27.28
C HIS A 381 5.03 -32.56 27.76
N VAL A 382 3.84 -32.43 28.35
CA VAL A 382 3.31 -31.14 28.82
C VAL A 382 4.19 -30.56 29.92
N CYS A 383 4.49 -29.26 29.79
CA CYS A 383 5.49 -28.57 30.58
C CYS A 383 5.00 -28.14 32.00
N GLN A 384 4.52 -29.09 32.82
CA GLN A 384 3.97 -28.81 34.16
C GLN A 384 4.51 -29.71 35.29
N LEU A 385 4.95 -29.10 36.39
CA LEU A 385 5.04 -29.76 37.71
C LEU A 385 3.81 -29.43 38.58
N PRO A 386 3.40 -30.28 39.54
CA PRO A 386 2.05 -30.24 40.07
C PRO A 386 1.92 -29.67 41.51
N ASN A 387 0.86 -28.86 41.69
CA ASN A 387 0.19 -28.43 42.93
C ASN A 387 0.67 -27.17 43.69
N SER A 388 -0.30 -26.25 43.87
CA SER A 388 -0.54 -25.36 45.03
C SER A 388 0.51 -24.32 45.48
N SER A 389 0.33 -23.05 45.05
CA SER A 389 -0.23 -21.90 45.83
C SER A 389 0.15 -21.73 47.32
N PRO A 390 0.29 -20.50 47.89
CA PRO A 390 -0.02 -19.16 47.33
C PRO A 390 0.99 -18.02 47.63
N ASP A 391 1.43 -17.21 46.64
CA ASP A 391 1.75 -15.80 46.94
C ASP A 391 1.76 -14.81 45.75
N GLY A 392 1.35 -13.57 46.04
CA GLY A 392 2.14 -12.39 45.69
C GLY A 392 1.95 -11.71 44.34
N SER A 393 2.39 -12.34 43.24
CA SER A 393 2.83 -11.61 42.03
C SER A 393 1.98 -11.86 40.78
N ASN A 394 1.55 -10.78 40.13
CA ASN A 394 0.85 -10.82 38.84
C ASN A 394 1.77 -11.32 37.72
N SER A 395 1.69 -12.60 37.39
CA SER A 395 2.04 -13.13 36.06
C SER A 395 0.73 -13.48 35.35
N THR A 396 0.56 -13.00 34.13
CA THR A 396 -0.68 -13.14 33.37
C THR A 396 -0.82 -14.57 32.85
N ARG A 397 -1.75 -15.32 33.44
CA ARG A 397 -1.93 -16.75 33.14
C ARG A 397 -2.58 -16.93 31.77
N CYS A 398 -1.99 -17.70 30.87
CA CYS A 398 -2.68 -18.09 29.63
C CYS A 398 -3.79 -19.11 29.89
N ILE A 399 -4.84 -19.04 29.07
CA ILE A 399 -6.05 -19.84 29.18
C ILE A 399 -5.77 -21.24 28.63
N GLY A 400 -5.71 -22.23 29.52
CA GLY A 400 -5.25 -23.59 29.18
C GLY A 400 -6.32 -24.55 28.64
N SER A 401 -7.59 -24.13 28.55
CA SER A 401 -8.67 -24.99 28.05
C SER A 401 -9.95 -24.24 27.66
N ASN A 402 -10.79 -24.86 26.82
CA ASN A 402 -12.13 -24.37 26.44
C ASN A 402 -13.04 -24.04 27.64
N GLN A 403 -12.93 -24.81 28.74
CA GLN A 403 -13.71 -24.56 29.95
C GLN A 403 -13.20 -23.33 30.71
N GLU A 404 -11.87 -23.20 30.84
CA GLU A 404 -11.26 -22.04 31.47
C GLU A 404 -11.55 -20.74 30.70
N LEU A 405 -11.54 -20.79 29.36
CA LEU A 405 -11.94 -19.67 28.51
C LEU A 405 -13.38 -19.23 28.80
N LYS A 406 -14.28 -20.20 28.92
CA LYS A 406 -15.69 -19.96 29.20
C LYS A 406 -15.90 -19.34 30.57
N ASP A 407 -15.28 -19.90 31.60
CA ASP A 407 -15.35 -19.38 32.98
C ASP A 407 -14.75 -17.96 33.08
N ALA A 408 -13.68 -17.68 32.32
CA ALA A 408 -13.06 -16.36 32.24
C ALA A 408 -13.96 -15.32 31.57
N VAL A 409 -14.55 -15.61 30.40
CA VAL A 409 -15.49 -14.67 29.74
C VAL A 409 -16.76 -14.49 30.55
N ASP A 410 -17.34 -15.56 31.12
CA ASP A 410 -18.52 -15.46 32.00
C ASP A 410 -18.25 -14.60 33.25
N GLY A 411 -17.02 -14.62 33.76
CA GLY A 411 -16.56 -13.73 34.83
C GLY A 411 -16.34 -12.28 34.39
N TRP A 412 -15.69 -12.07 33.25
CA TRP A 412 -15.38 -10.75 32.67
C TRP A 412 -16.64 -9.94 32.36
N VAL A 413 -17.63 -10.57 31.73
CA VAL A 413 -18.95 -9.96 31.42
C VAL A 413 -19.94 -10.06 32.60
N GLY A 414 -19.46 -10.48 33.77
CA GLY A 414 -20.25 -10.73 34.97
C GLY A 414 -20.40 -9.51 35.87
N SER A 415 -20.24 -9.71 37.19
CA SER A 415 -20.21 -8.59 38.14
C SER A 415 -18.87 -7.84 38.08
N SER A 416 -18.84 -6.56 38.46
CA SER A 416 -17.61 -5.75 38.53
C SER A 416 -16.48 -6.42 39.30
N ASN A 417 -16.81 -7.15 40.37
CA ASN A 417 -15.84 -7.83 41.22
C ASN A 417 -15.27 -9.11 40.57
N LEU A 418 -16.02 -9.71 39.63
CA LEU A 418 -15.53 -10.80 38.80
C LEU A 418 -14.69 -10.25 37.66
N LYS A 419 -15.12 -9.18 36.97
CA LYS A 419 -14.30 -8.52 35.95
C LYS A 419 -12.92 -8.17 36.49
N GLN A 420 -12.83 -7.50 37.64
CA GLN A 420 -11.55 -7.19 38.31
C GLN A 420 -10.72 -8.43 38.70
N HIS A 421 -11.34 -9.56 39.03
CA HIS A 421 -10.62 -10.80 39.34
C HIS A 421 -10.01 -11.43 38.07
N PHE A 422 -10.77 -11.48 36.98
CA PHE A 422 -10.28 -12.02 35.70
C PHE A 422 -9.29 -11.05 35.03
N GLU A 423 -9.50 -9.74 35.15
CA GLU A 423 -8.55 -8.68 34.74
C GLU A 423 -7.21 -8.79 35.48
N ALA A 424 -7.22 -9.13 36.77
CA ALA A 424 -6.01 -9.40 37.55
C ALA A 424 -5.36 -10.77 37.30
N THR A 425 -6.03 -11.69 36.58
CA THR A 425 -5.54 -13.06 36.32
C THR A 425 -5.08 -13.25 34.87
N TYR A 426 -5.79 -12.65 33.92
CA TYR A 426 -5.64 -12.81 32.47
C TYR A 426 -5.34 -11.48 31.75
N GLY A 427 -5.33 -10.34 32.46
CA GLY A 427 -5.16 -9.01 31.86
C GLY A 427 -6.44 -8.48 31.21
N PRO A 428 -6.36 -7.34 30.48
CA PRO A 428 -7.48 -6.84 29.69
C PRO A 428 -7.86 -7.83 28.59
N ILE A 429 -9.15 -7.93 28.26
CA ILE A 429 -9.65 -9.00 27.36
C ILE A 429 -8.99 -9.05 25.99
N GLY A 430 -8.57 -7.92 25.43
CA GLY A 430 -7.84 -7.86 24.16
C GLY A 430 -6.40 -8.41 24.21
N SER A 431 -5.85 -8.75 25.38
CA SER A 431 -4.50 -9.32 25.55
C SER A 431 -4.51 -10.73 26.14
N TRP A 432 -5.61 -11.47 26.01
CA TRP A 432 -5.70 -12.84 26.51
C TRP A 432 -4.99 -13.83 25.58
N CYS A 433 -4.10 -14.64 26.14
CA CYS A 433 -3.41 -15.73 25.44
C CYS A 433 -4.09 -17.10 25.68
N PHE A 434 -4.02 -17.97 24.69
CA PHE A 434 -4.69 -19.28 24.67
C PHE A 434 -3.67 -20.39 24.39
N GLY A 435 -3.74 -21.50 25.12
CA GLY A 435 -2.96 -22.69 24.77
C GLY A 435 -3.62 -23.50 23.62
N PRO A 436 -2.90 -24.41 22.94
CA PRO A 436 -3.42 -25.19 21.81
C PRO A 436 -4.59 -26.13 22.18
N ASN A 437 -4.88 -26.32 23.47
CA ASN A 437 -6.08 -26.99 23.97
C ASN A 437 -7.36 -26.14 23.83
N VAL A 438 -7.26 -24.86 23.48
CA VAL A 438 -8.37 -23.93 23.24
C VAL A 438 -8.90 -24.09 21.80
N THR A 439 -9.41 -25.28 21.52
CA THR A 439 -9.90 -25.71 20.20
C THR A 439 -11.37 -25.37 19.93
N ASP A 440 -12.10 -24.92 20.96
CA ASP A 440 -13.55 -24.68 20.92
C ASP A 440 -13.90 -23.39 21.69
N MET A 441 -14.15 -22.31 20.95
CA MET A 441 -14.64 -21.02 21.47
C MET A 441 -16.17 -20.91 21.38
N SER A 442 -16.89 -22.04 21.36
CA SER A 442 -18.33 -22.02 21.10
C SER A 442 -19.14 -21.38 22.23
N ASN A 443 -20.16 -20.62 21.83
CA ASN A 443 -21.10 -19.95 22.73
C ASN A 443 -20.42 -18.99 23.73
N LEU A 444 -19.25 -18.44 23.42
CA LEU A 444 -18.40 -17.73 24.38
C LEU A 444 -18.98 -16.38 24.82
N PHE A 445 -19.23 -15.48 23.85
CA PHE A 445 -19.95 -14.22 24.02
C PHE A 445 -21.45 -14.37 23.72
N SER A 446 -22.00 -15.59 23.82
CA SER A 446 -23.42 -15.81 23.59
C SER A 446 -24.29 -15.08 24.62
N SER A 447 -25.35 -14.42 24.14
CA SER A 447 -26.29 -13.59 24.89
C SER A 447 -25.70 -12.36 25.59
N LYS A 448 -24.42 -12.02 25.36
CA LYS A 448 -23.77 -10.83 25.91
C LYS A 448 -24.12 -9.58 25.07
N GLN A 449 -25.39 -9.15 25.16
CA GLN A 449 -25.98 -8.16 24.24
C GLN A 449 -25.23 -6.83 24.12
N ASP A 450 -24.57 -6.40 25.20
CA ASP A 450 -23.83 -5.13 25.30
C ASP A 450 -22.32 -5.29 25.08
N PHE A 451 -21.83 -6.51 24.77
CA PHE A 451 -20.40 -6.76 24.53
C PHE A 451 -19.96 -6.17 23.18
N ASN A 452 -18.94 -5.32 23.24
CA ASN A 452 -18.26 -4.72 22.09
C ASN A 452 -16.85 -4.21 22.51
N GLU A 453 -16.13 -5.02 23.30
CA GLU A 453 -14.73 -4.75 23.65
C GLU A 453 -13.80 -5.34 22.57
N ASP A 454 -12.64 -4.72 22.35
CA ASP A 454 -11.68 -5.13 21.32
C ASP A 454 -11.01 -6.48 21.66
N ILE A 455 -10.95 -7.34 20.65
CA ILE A 455 -10.40 -8.71 20.65
C ILE A 455 -9.66 -9.03 19.34
N SER A 456 -9.30 -8.01 18.55
CA SER A 456 -8.60 -8.15 17.26
C SER A 456 -7.25 -8.85 17.36
N ASN A 457 -6.59 -8.76 18.53
CA ASN A 457 -5.29 -9.38 18.83
C ASN A 457 -5.37 -10.82 19.37
N TRP A 458 -6.54 -11.48 19.31
CA TRP A 458 -6.70 -12.87 19.75
C TRP A 458 -6.09 -13.85 18.72
N ASP A 459 -5.14 -14.69 19.15
CA ASP A 459 -4.75 -15.86 18.36
C ASP A 459 -5.88 -16.90 18.40
N VAL A 460 -6.53 -17.08 17.25
CA VAL A 460 -7.58 -18.08 17.04
C VAL A 460 -7.13 -19.25 16.14
N SER A 461 -5.82 -19.35 15.84
CA SER A 461 -5.29 -20.29 14.84
C SER A 461 -5.35 -21.76 15.25
N PHE A 462 -5.57 -22.07 16.53
CA PHE A 462 -5.88 -23.42 17.03
C PHE A 462 -7.39 -23.72 17.13
N VAL A 463 -8.25 -22.73 16.90
CA VAL A 463 -9.70 -22.86 17.10
C VAL A 463 -10.32 -23.63 15.94
N THR A 464 -10.86 -24.81 16.24
CA THR A 464 -11.56 -25.66 15.27
C THR A 464 -13.08 -25.44 15.26
N ASN A 465 -13.63 -24.84 16.33
CA ASN A 465 -15.05 -24.59 16.50
C ASN A 465 -15.34 -23.19 17.08
N MET A 466 -15.99 -22.34 16.28
CA MET A 466 -16.48 -21.00 16.65
C MET A 466 -18.01 -20.95 16.76
N GLN A 467 -18.69 -22.10 16.90
CA GLN A 467 -20.15 -22.19 16.91
C GLN A 467 -20.78 -21.20 17.92
N SER A 468 -21.65 -20.32 17.46
CA SER A 468 -22.45 -19.41 18.30
C SER A 468 -21.64 -18.43 19.16
N MET A 469 -20.37 -18.19 18.81
CA MET A 469 -19.42 -17.39 19.61
C MET A 469 -19.98 -16.02 20.01
N PHE A 470 -20.58 -15.28 19.08
CA PHE A 470 -21.21 -13.97 19.29
C PHE A 470 -22.75 -14.01 19.16
N SER A 471 -23.37 -15.19 19.31
CA SER A 471 -24.82 -15.34 19.15
C SER A 471 -25.58 -14.47 20.17
N VAL A 472 -26.44 -13.56 19.70
CA VAL A 472 -27.20 -12.56 20.45
C VAL A 472 -26.32 -11.44 21.07
N ALA A 473 -25.05 -11.30 20.67
CA ALA A 473 -24.20 -10.15 20.99
C ALA A 473 -24.58 -8.92 20.14
N LYS A 474 -25.76 -8.34 20.42
CA LYS A 474 -26.42 -7.33 19.57
C LYS A 474 -25.60 -6.09 19.25
N SER A 475 -24.69 -5.69 20.14
CA SER A 475 -23.87 -4.48 20.02
C SER A 475 -22.48 -4.74 19.45
N PHE A 476 -22.12 -5.99 19.20
CA PHE A 476 -20.78 -6.37 18.74
C PHE A 476 -20.57 -5.95 17.28
N ASN A 477 -19.53 -5.16 17.04
CA ASN A 477 -19.10 -4.64 15.75
C ASN A 477 -17.61 -4.22 15.82
N GLN A 478 -16.74 -5.18 16.16
CA GLN A 478 -15.28 -5.00 16.05
C GLN A 478 -14.79 -5.46 14.68
N ASP A 479 -13.66 -4.92 14.24
CA ASP A 479 -12.89 -5.45 13.13
C ASP A 479 -12.17 -6.73 13.58
N LEU A 480 -12.16 -7.77 12.74
CA LEU A 480 -11.56 -9.08 13.01
C LEU A 480 -10.73 -9.60 11.83
N ASP A 481 -10.38 -8.75 10.86
CA ASP A 481 -9.69 -9.15 9.62
C ASP A 481 -8.26 -9.70 9.87
N SER A 482 -7.71 -9.47 11.07
CA SER A 482 -6.44 -10.02 11.58
C SER A 482 -6.50 -11.50 12.01
N TRP A 483 -7.68 -12.11 12.11
CA TRP A 483 -7.84 -13.46 12.66
C TRP A 483 -7.48 -14.58 11.66
N ASN A 484 -6.51 -15.43 12.02
CA ASN A 484 -6.19 -16.64 11.27
C ASN A 484 -7.24 -17.74 11.50
N THR A 485 -8.25 -17.83 10.63
CA THR A 485 -9.34 -18.80 10.72
C THR A 485 -9.08 -20.14 10.02
N SER A 486 -7.88 -20.39 9.49
CA SER A 486 -7.58 -21.54 8.63
C SER A 486 -7.84 -22.93 9.26
N SER A 487 -7.78 -23.04 10.58
CA SER A 487 -8.11 -24.26 11.34
C SER A 487 -9.61 -24.46 11.63
N VAL A 488 -10.45 -23.45 11.39
CA VAL A 488 -11.86 -23.47 11.78
C VAL A 488 -12.65 -24.44 10.90
N THR A 489 -13.34 -25.39 11.52
CA THR A 489 -14.18 -26.39 10.83
C THR A 489 -15.68 -26.12 10.97
N SER A 490 -16.08 -25.29 11.94
CA SER A 490 -17.47 -24.85 12.16
C SER A 490 -17.57 -23.40 12.65
N MET A 491 -18.44 -22.64 11.98
CA MET A 491 -18.86 -21.28 12.33
C MET A 491 -20.40 -21.23 12.52
N GLN A 492 -21.03 -22.36 12.89
CA GLN A 492 -22.49 -22.45 13.04
C GLN A 492 -23.03 -21.35 13.97
N SER A 493 -23.98 -20.53 13.51
CA SER A 493 -24.62 -19.48 14.30
C SER A 493 -23.67 -18.42 14.90
N MET A 494 -22.43 -18.30 14.40
CA MET A 494 -21.36 -17.47 15.02
C MET A 494 -21.82 -16.04 15.36
N PHE A 495 -22.56 -15.38 14.47
CA PHE A 495 -23.11 -14.03 14.59
C PHE A 495 -24.66 -14.01 14.59
N ASP A 496 -25.31 -15.13 14.92
CA ASP A 496 -26.78 -15.21 15.01
C ASP A 496 -27.34 -14.12 15.96
N PHE A 497 -28.32 -13.32 15.56
CA PHE A 497 -28.83 -12.15 16.28
C PHE A 497 -27.81 -11.05 16.64
N ALA A 498 -26.58 -11.06 16.10
CA ALA A 498 -25.60 -9.97 16.27
C ALA A 498 -25.96 -8.75 15.40
N ARG A 499 -27.03 -8.04 15.78
CA ARG A 499 -27.72 -7.06 14.93
C ARG A 499 -26.88 -5.91 14.42
N ALA A 500 -25.91 -5.42 15.20
CA ALA A 500 -25.00 -4.34 14.80
C ALA A 500 -23.78 -4.83 14.00
N PHE A 501 -23.55 -6.14 13.89
CA PHE A 501 -22.33 -6.67 13.30
C PHE A 501 -22.25 -6.41 11.80
N ASN A 502 -21.21 -5.67 11.43
CA ASN A 502 -20.73 -5.36 10.09
C ASN A 502 -19.22 -5.05 10.14
N GLY A 503 -18.46 -5.74 11.00
CA GLY A 503 -17.00 -5.62 11.07
C GLY A 503 -16.33 -6.36 9.91
N ASN A 504 -15.14 -5.91 9.50
CA ASN A 504 -14.42 -6.54 8.40
C ASN A 504 -13.96 -7.97 8.78
N ILE A 505 -14.10 -8.88 7.81
CA ILE A 505 -13.80 -10.32 7.85
C ILE A 505 -13.42 -10.84 6.43
N GLY A 506 -13.07 -9.94 5.50
CA GLY A 506 -12.87 -10.27 4.09
C GLY A 506 -11.69 -11.22 3.87
N GLN A 507 -10.61 -11.07 4.66
CA GLN A 507 -9.36 -11.83 4.51
C GLN A 507 -9.37 -13.20 5.25
N TRP A 508 -10.50 -13.60 5.84
CA TRP A 508 -10.62 -14.88 6.56
C TRP A 508 -10.45 -16.09 5.64
N ASP A 509 -9.46 -16.94 5.93
CA ASP A 509 -9.39 -18.28 5.34
C ASP A 509 -10.47 -19.18 5.93
N VAL A 510 -11.56 -19.35 5.17
CA VAL A 510 -12.67 -20.25 5.51
C VAL A 510 -12.58 -21.62 4.80
N SER A 511 -11.44 -21.96 4.19
CA SER A 511 -11.30 -23.15 3.34
C SER A 511 -11.41 -24.49 4.06
N SER A 512 -11.19 -24.52 5.38
CA SER A 512 -11.45 -25.67 6.25
C SER A 512 -12.89 -25.77 6.76
N VAL A 513 -13.71 -24.71 6.62
CA VAL A 513 -15.02 -24.62 7.28
C VAL A 513 -16.03 -25.53 6.58
N THR A 514 -16.59 -26.47 7.35
CA THR A 514 -17.58 -27.42 6.85
C THR A 514 -19.02 -27.06 7.24
N ASP A 515 -19.21 -26.18 8.22
CA ASP A 515 -20.51 -25.88 8.80
C ASP A 515 -20.71 -24.39 9.14
N PHE A 516 -21.40 -23.70 8.22
CA PHE A 516 -21.78 -22.29 8.27
C PHE A 516 -23.26 -22.10 8.68
N ARG A 517 -23.95 -23.15 9.16
CA ARG A 517 -25.41 -23.08 9.41
C ARG A 517 -25.76 -21.89 10.28
N SER A 518 -26.66 -21.03 9.81
CA SER A 518 -27.16 -19.86 10.56
C SER A 518 -26.09 -18.81 10.94
N MET A 519 -24.90 -18.81 10.34
CA MET A 519 -23.76 -17.96 10.77
C MET A 519 -24.10 -16.48 10.97
N PHE A 520 -24.88 -15.87 10.07
CA PHE A 520 -25.31 -14.46 10.10
C PHE A 520 -26.84 -14.34 10.28
N GLN A 521 -27.48 -15.34 10.88
CA GLN A 521 -28.94 -15.36 11.06
C GLN A 521 -29.39 -14.14 11.90
N PHE A 522 -30.38 -13.37 11.49
CA PHE A 522 -30.78 -12.09 12.12
C PHE A 522 -29.65 -11.04 12.32
N ALA A 523 -28.50 -11.15 11.64
CA ALA A 523 -27.44 -10.13 11.65
C ALA A 523 -27.87 -8.95 10.74
N THR A 524 -28.79 -8.13 11.23
CA THR A 524 -29.56 -7.18 10.39
C THR A 524 -28.74 -6.10 9.68
N SER A 525 -27.54 -5.77 10.18
CA SER A 525 -26.66 -4.76 9.59
C SER A 525 -25.53 -5.35 8.73
N PHE A 526 -25.41 -6.68 8.66
CA PHE A 526 -24.31 -7.33 7.96
C PHE A 526 -24.44 -7.18 6.44
N ASN A 527 -23.46 -6.52 5.84
CA ASN A 527 -23.27 -6.31 4.42
C ASN A 527 -21.78 -5.99 4.17
N GLN A 528 -20.92 -6.97 4.45
CA GLN A 528 -19.50 -6.94 4.10
C GLN A 528 -19.24 -7.75 2.84
N ASP A 529 -18.14 -7.44 2.15
CA ASP A 529 -17.68 -8.27 1.05
C ASP A 529 -17.04 -9.56 1.56
N ILE A 530 -17.52 -10.67 1.02
CA ILE A 530 -17.09 -12.05 1.29
C ILE A 530 -17.08 -12.86 -0.02
N GLY A 531 -17.07 -12.18 -1.18
CA GLY A 531 -17.11 -12.82 -2.48
C GLY A 531 -15.93 -13.76 -2.72
N ASP A 532 -14.73 -13.39 -2.25
CA ASP A 532 -13.48 -14.12 -2.48
C ASP A 532 -13.28 -15.34 -1.54
N TRP A 533 -14.20 -15.58 -0.59
CA TRP A 533 -14.13 -16.71 0.34
C TRP A 533 -14.13 -18.08 -0.36
N ASN A 534 -13.09 -18.89 -0.09
CA ASN A 534 -12.98 -20.26 -0.58
C ASN A 534 -13.89 -21.23 0.21
N VAL A 535 -15.19 -21.21 -0.06
CA VAL A 535 -16.19 -22.08 0.61
C VAL A 535 -16.19 -23.55 0.14
N SER A 536 -15.15 -24.03 -0.54
CA SER A 536 -15.20 -25.31 -1.27
C SER A 536 -15.34 -26.57 -0.39
N SER A 537 -14.96 -26.50 0.89
CA SER A 537 -15.17 -27.55 1.89
C SER A 537 -16.55 -27.56 2.55
N ALA A 538 -17.40 -26.54 2.30
CA ALA A 538 -18.68 -26.38 2.96
C ALA A 538 -19.58 -27.62 2.78
N LEU A 539 -20.07 -28.19 3.88
CA LEU A 539 -21.04 -29.29 3.90
C LEU A 539 -22.45 -28.80 4.24
N ARG A 540 -22.57 -27.85 5.17
CA ARG A 540 -23.83 -27.30 5.64
C ARG A 540 -23.75 -25.77 5.75
N MET A 541 -24.71 -25.08 5.16
CA MET A 541 -24.86 -23.62 5.24
C MET A 541 -26.33 -23.24 5.54
N SER A 542 -27.18 -24.20 5.90
CA SER A 542 -28.61 -23.98 6.13
C SER A 542 -28.89 -22.77 7.03
N SER A 543 -29.76 -21.88 6.57
CA SER A 543 -30.14 -20.61 7.23
C SER A 543 -29.03 -19.56 7.41
N MET A 544 -27.86 -19.68 6.75
CA MET A 544 -26.68 -18.81 6.97
C MET A 544 -26.98 -17.31 7.03
N PHE A 545 -27.79 -16.80 6.10
CA PHE A 545 -28.20 -15.40 5.99
C PHE A 545 -29.70 -15.20 6.27
N GLN A 546 -30.36 -16.15 6.95
CA GLN A 546 -31.78 -16.01 7.30
C GLN A 546 -31.99 -14.72 8.12
N ASP A 547 -32.91 -13.85 7.72
CA ASP A 547 -33.16 -12.54 8.35
C ASP A 547 -31.92 -11.60 8.42
N ALA A 548 -30.87 -11.83 7.61
CA ALA A 548 -29.78 -10.87 7.40
C ALA A 548 -30.27 -9.74 6.49
N GLN A 549 -30.95 -8.75 7.08
CA GLN A 549 -31.78 -7.80 6.33
C GLN A 549 -31.00 -6.83 5.42
N GLY A 550 -29.73 -6.54 5.74
CA GLY A 550 -28.87 -5.66 4.94
C GLY A 550 -28.02 -6.35 3.86
N PHE A 551 -27.90 -7.68 3.89
CA PHE A 551 -26.90 -8.39 3.07
C PHE A 551 -27.31 -8.47 1.59
N ASN A 552 -26.48 -7.91 0.71
CA ASN A 552 -26.61 -8.04 -0.75
C ASN A 552 -25.28 -7.98 -1.53
N HIS A 553 -24.12 -8.29 -0.92
CA HIS A 553 -22.87 -8.49 -1.69
C HIS A 553 -22.94 -9.76 -2.54
N SER A 554 -22.29 -9.72 -3.70
CA SER A 554 -22.24 -10.86 -4.63
C SER A 554 -21.40 -12.00 -4.07
N ILE A 555 -21.94 -13.21 -4.20
CA ILE A 555 -21.29 -14.48 -3.83
C ILE A 555 -21.46 -15.53 -4.96
N ALA A 556 -21.70 -15.05 -6.19
CA ALA A 556 -21.95 -15.90 -7.35
C ALA A 556 -20.77 -16.84 -7.66
N GLN A 557 -19.54 -16.34 -7.46
CA GLN A 557 -18.27 -17.05 -7.70
C GLN A 557 -17.94 -18.16 -6.69
N TRP A 558 -18.76 -18.36 -5.64
CA TRP A 558 -18.56 -19.42 -4.65
C TRP A 558 -18.71 -20.83 -5.25
N ASN A 559 -17.61 -21.60 -5.25
CA ASN A 559 -17.57 -22.99 -5.71
C ASN A 559 -18.05 -23.95 -4.62
N LEU A 560 -19.12 -24.72 -4.88
CA LEU A 560 -19.84 -25.53 -3.88
C LEU A 560 -19.70 -27.08 -3.99
N PRO A 561 -18.51 -27.66 -4.24
CA PRO A 561 -18.36 -29.08 -4.60
C PRO A 561 -18.68 -30.05 -3.44
N SER A 562 -18.68 -29.58 -2.19
CA SER A 562 -18.85 -30.41 -0.99
C SER A 562 -20.26 -30.37 -0.38
N VAL A 563 -21.05 -29.35 -0.73
CA VAL A 563 -22.33 -28.99 -0.09
C VAL A 563 -23.39 -30.12 -0.05
N ARG A 564 -24.08 -30.20 1.09
CA ARG A 564 -25.15 -31.19 1.37
C ARG A 564 -26.42 -30.55 1.96
N GLU A 565 -26.33 -29.40 2.62
CA GLU A 565 -27.46 -28.73 3.26
C GLU A 565 -27.36 -27.20 3.10
N ILE A 566 -28.31 -26.58 2.41
CA ILE A 566 -28.42 -25.13 2.15
C ILE A 566 -29.86 -24.62 2.33
N ASP A 567 -30.71 -25.40 3.00
CA ASP A 567 -32.10 -25.03 3.27
C ASP A 567 -32.18 -23.71 4.08
N ARG A 568 -33.10 -22.82 3.69
CA ARG A 568 -33.34 -21.48 4.29
C ARG A 568 -32.20 -20.47 4.17
N MET A 569 -31.18 -20.71 3.34
CA MET A 569 -29.98 -19.85 3.22
C MET A 569 -30.26 -18.35 3.34
N PHE A 570 -31.28 -17.83 2.65
CA PHE A 570 -31.67 -16.41 2.61
C PHE A 570 -33.13 -16.17 3.06
N LEU A 571 -33.72 -17.08 3.86
CA LEU A 571 -35.09 -16.96 4.37
C LEU A 571 -35.27 -15.59 5.06
N ARG A 572 -36.14 -14.71 4.55
CA ARG A 572 -36.35 -13.33 5.05
C ARG A 572 -35.13 -12.38 4.96
N ALA A 573 -34.13 -12.65 4.11
CA ALA A 573 -33.07 -11.69 3.79
C ALA A 573 -33.62 -10.61 2.82
N ILE A 574 -34.26 -9.57 3.38
CA ILE A 574 -35.13 -8.66 2.61
C ILE A 574 -34.45 -7.78 1.56
N ALA A 575 -33.11 -7.68 1.58
CA ALA A 575 -32.32 -7.00 0.56
C ALA A 575 -31.74 -7.96 -0.50
N PHE A 576 -31.68 -9.28 -0.22
CA PHE A 576 -30.91 -10.22 -1.03
C PHE A 576 -31.60 -10.57 -2.35
N ASP A 577 -31.00 -10.17 -3.47
CA ASP A 577 -31.48 -10.38 -4.85
C ASP A 577 -30.40 -10.89 -5.84
N GLN A 578 -29.19 -11.19 -5.37
CA GLN A 578 -28.06 -11.60 -6.20
C GLN A 578 -28.31 -12.89 -7.03
N ASP A 579 -27.88 -12.91 -8.29
CA ASP A 579 -27.97 -14.13 -9.12
C ASP A 579 -26.90 -15.16 -8.72
N LEU A 580 -27.31 -16.43 -8.69
CA LEU A 580 -26.48 -17.55 -8.25
C LEU A 580 -26.41 -18.65 -9.32
N CYS A 581 -26.44 -18.27 -10.61
CA CYS A 581 -26.43 -19.19 -11.76
C CYS A 581 -25.41 -20.33 -11.63
N ASP A 582 -24.18 -20.03 -11.22
CA ASP A 582 -23.09 -21.01 -11.13
C ASP A 582 -23.29 -22.02 -10.00
N TRP A 583 -23.98 -21.66 -8.92
CA TRP A 583 -24.34 -22.62 -7.86
C TRP A 583 -25.19 -23.76 -8.42
N GLY A 584 -26.05 -23.50 -9.40
CA GLY A 584 -26.76 -24.53 -10.15
C GLY A 584 -25.81 -25.53 -10.81
N LYS A 585 -24.77 -25.05 -11.50
CA LYS A 585 -23.73 -25.87 -12.17
C LYS A 585 -22.93 -26.70 -11.15
N HIS A 586 -22.59 -26.13 -9.98
CA HIS A 586 -21.86 -26.84 -8.91
C HIS A 586 -22.70 -27.92 -8.20
N LEU A 587 -24.03 -27.84 -8.27
CA LEU A 587 -24.96 -28.69 -7.52
C LEU A 587 -25.75 -29.70 -8.39
N GLU A 588 -25.53 -29.76 -9.71
CA GLU A 588 -26.28 -30.61 -10.65
C GLU A 588 -26.32 -32.10 -10.25
N GLY A 589 -27.53 -32.67 -10.17
CA GLY A 589 -27.74 -34.10 -9.91
C GLY A 589 -27.37 -34.57 -8.50
N ARG A 590 -27.02 -33.65 -7.58
CA ARG A 590 -26.59 -33.97 -6.22
C ARG A 590 -27.76 -33.99 -5.23
N SER A 591 -27.64 -34.86 -4.23
CA SER A 591 -28.63 -34.95 -3.14
C SER A 591 -28.25 -33.95 -2.03
N VAL A 592 -28.91 -32.78 -2.07
CA VAL A 592 -28.69 -31.64 -1.17
C VAL A 592 -30.03 -31.20 -0.60
N LYS A 593 -30.09 -30.75 0.67
CA LYS A 593 -31.30 -30.10 1.22
C LYS A 593 -31.40 -28.67 0.70
N THR A 594 -32.52 -28.37 0.03
CA THR A 594 -32.77 -27.11 -0.66
C THR A 594 -34.13 -26.48 -0.30
N ALA A 595 -34.66 -26.76 0.89
CA ALA A 595 -35.97 -26.27 1.30
C ALA A 595 -35.96 -24.78 1.72
N ASP A 596 -37.01 -24.02 1.43
CA ASP A 596 -37.25 -22.65 1.87
C ASP A 596 -36.10 -21.63 1.54
N ILE A 597 -35.16 -21.90 0.63
CA ILE A 597 -33.88 -21.14 0.47
C ILE A 597 -34.11 -19.62 0.35
N PHE A 598 -34.90 -19.19 -0.63
CA PHE A 598 -35.12 -17.79 -1.02
C PHE A 598 -36.45 -17.25 -0.51
N LYS A 599 -36.96 -17.83 0.58
CA LYS A 599 -38.34 -17.58 0.98
C LYS A 599 -38.46 -16.26 1.72
N HIS A 600 -39.21 -15.32 1.16
CA HIS A 600 -39.36 -13.95 1.67
C HIS A 600 -38.07 -13.09 1.69
N SER A 601 -37.02 -13.46 0.94
CA SER A 601 -35.98 -12.48 0.54
C SER A 601 -36.53 -11.53 -0.55
N ALA A 602 -35.70 -10.65 -1.12
CA ALA A 602 -36.08 -9.86 -2.28
C ALA A 602 -36.32 -10.72 -3.54
N CYS A 603 -35.72 -11.92 -3.58
CA CYS A 603 -35.81 -12.91 -4.65
C CYS A 603 -37.25 -13.18 -5.17
N PRO A 604 -37.58 -12.84 -6.44
CA PRO A 604 -38.90 -13.00 -7.04
C PRO A 604 -39.50 -14.42 -7.04
N ILE A 605 -38.69 -15.49 -7.04
CA ILE A 605 -39.18 -16.86 -6.85
C ILE A 605 -38.61 -17.47 -5.56
N ALA A 606 -39.48 -17.46 -4.55
CA ALA A 606 -39.29 -18.04 -3.23
C ALA A 606 -39.42 -19.58 -3.16
N MET A 607 -39.05 -20.31 -4.22
CA MET A 607 -39.22 -21.77 -4.33
C MET A 607 -37.95 -22.57 -4.03
N ASP A 608 -38.13 -23.81 -3.58
CA ASP A 608 -37.09 -24.78 -3.23
C ASP A 608 -36.35 -25.31 -4.48
N PRO A 609 -35.02 -25.17 -4.60
CA PRO A 609 -34.29 -25.66 -5.79
C PRO A 609 -34.32 -27.17 -6.02
N LEU A 610 -34.79 -27.54 -7.22
CA LEU A 610 -34.93 -28.88 -7.77
C LEU A 610 -33.65 -29.30 -8.50
N LEU A 611 -32.64 -29.73 -7.73
CA LEU A 611 -31.34 -30.19 -8.26
C LEU A 611 -31.38 -31.46 -9.13
N THR A 612 -32.54 -32.08 -9.28
CA THR A 612 -32.79 -33.22 -10.18
C THR A 612 -33.24 -32.80 -11.59
N MET A 613 -33.40 -31.49 -11.84
CA MET A 613 -33.68 -30.92 -13.14
C MET A 613 -32.39 -30.36 -13.77
N SER A 614 -32.42 -30.15 -15.09
CA SER A 614 -31.32 -29.57 -15.86
C SER A 614 -31.88 -28.46 -16.77
N PRO A 615 -31.44 -27.18 -16.63
CA PRO A 615 -30.50 -26.71 -15.62
C PRO A 615 -31.03 -26.89 -14.18
N PRO A 616 -30.16 -27.13 -13.18
CA PRO A 616 -30.57 -27.30 -11.78
C PRO A 616 -31.03 -25.99 -11.18
N GLY A 617 -32.18 -25.99 -10.52
CA GLY A 617 -32.69 -24.72 -10.04
C GLY A 617 -34.06 -24.71 -9.37
N PRO A 618 -34.48 -23.53 -8.90
CA PRO A 618 -33.93 -22.29 -9.41
C PRO A 618 -32.79 -21.70 -8.55
N PHE A 619 -31.61 -21.63 -9.14
CA PHE A 619 -30.46 -20.85 -8.65
C PHE A 619 -30.15 -19.76 -9.70
N CYS A 620 -30.12 -20.18 -10.97
CA CYS A 620 -30.31 -19.29 -12.12
C CYS A 620 -31.67 -18.57 -12.04
N HIS A 621 -31.67 -17.26 -12.29
CA HIS A 621 -32.86 -16.45 -12.62
C HIS A 621 -34.02 -16.48 -11.59
N THR A 622 -33.76 -16.46 -10.28
CA THR A 622 -34.86 -16.36 -9.27
C THR A 622 -34.61 -15.55 -8.00
N CYS A 623 -33.36 -15.11 -7.77
CA CYS A 623 -33.08 -13.92 -6.97
C CYS A 623 -33.02 -12.66 -7.85
N GLY A 624 -32.40 -12.80 -9.03
CA GLY A 624 -32.94 -12.22 -10.25
C GLY A 624 -34.32 -12.83 -10.62
N PRO A 625 -34.82 -12.67 -11.85
CA PRO A 625 -36.28 -12.70 -12.03
C PRO A 625 -36.87 -13.81 -12.92
N PRO A 626 -38.21 -14.00 -12.93
CA PRO A 626 -38.78 -15.34 -12.76
C PRO A 626 -39.09 -16.16 -14.04
N ASN A 627 -38.30 -17.21 -14.30
CA ASN A 627 -38.71 -18.54 -14.84
C ASN A 627 -37.48 -19.48 -14.99
N SER A 628 -37.58 -20.78 -15.27
CA SER A 628 -38.74 -21.66 -15.54
C SER A 628 -38.53 -23.03 -14.90
N SER A 629 -39.56 -23.77 -14.46
CA SER A 629 -40.68 -24.25 -15.28
C SER A 629 -41.86 -24.80 -14.42
N HIS A 630 -42.94 -25.26 -15.08
CA HIS A 630 -44.30 -25.32 -14.51
C HIS A 630 -44.62 -26.32 -13.38
N ASP A 631 -45.27 -25.83 -12.33
CA ASP A 631 -46.66 -26.19 -11.96
C ASP A 631 -47.33 -25.04 -11.17
N GLY A 632 -48.66 -25.07 -10.98
CA GLY A 632 -49.22 -24.66 -9.68
C GLY A 632 -49.81 -23.25 -9.49
N SER A 633 -50.13 -22.51 -10.55
CA SER A 633 -50.79 -21.16 -10.56
C SER A 633 -49.93 -19.95 -10.15
N ASN A 634 -50.05 -18.87 -10.95
CA ASN A 634 -49.38 -17.57 -10.80
C ASN A 634 -47.84 -17.57 -10.69
N SER A 635 -47.15 -18.48 -11.38
CA SER A 635 -45.77 -18.23 -11.80
C SER A 635 -45.76 -17.31 -13.01
N THR A 636 -45.03 -16.22 -12.91
CA THR A 636 -44.60 -15.37 -14.03
C THR A 636 -43.59 -16.12 -14.92
N ARG A 637 -43.36 -15.60 -16.14
CA ARG A 637 -42.77 -16.30 -17.30
C ARG A 637 -41.50 -15.58 -17.79
N CYS A 638 -40.53 -16.33 -18.34
CA CYS A 638 -39.38 -15.77 -19.07
C CYS A 638 -39.75 -15.52 -20.53
N ILE A 639 -39.06 -14.55 -21.09
CA ILE A 639 -39.19 -14.12 -22.48
C ILE A 639 -38.36 -15.06 -23.36
N GLY A 640 -39.03 -15.87 -24.18
CA GLY A 640 -38.40 -16.98 -24.91
C GLY A 640 -37.78 -16.61 -26.26
N SER A 641 -37.92 -15.36 -26.72
CA SER A 641 -37.43 -14.88 -28.02
C SER A 641 -37.41 -13.35 -28.14
N ASN A 642 -36.60 -12.82 -29.07
CA ASN A 642 -36.54 -11.38 -29.41
C ASN A 642 -37.92 -10.73 -29.67
N GLN A 643 -38.84 -11.43 -30.35
CA GLN A 643 -40.18 -10.91 -30.62
C GLN A 643 -41.03 -10.81 -29.35
N GLU A 644 -40.96 -11.83 -28.49
CA GLU A 644 -41.65 -11.83 -27.20
C GLU A 644 -41.12 -10.71 -26.29
N LEU A 645 -39.82 -10.41 -26.35
CA LEU A 645 -39.23 -9.29 -25.62
C LEU A 645 -39.82 -7.96 -26.08
N LYS A 646 -39.94 -7.77 -27.39
CA LYS A 646 -40.51 -6.56 -27.97
C LYS A 646 -41.99 -6.40 -27.61
N ASP A 647 -42.77 -7.46 -27.76
CA ASP A 647 -44.20 -7.48 -27.41
C ASP A 647 -44.41 -7.19 -25.92
N ALA A 648 -43.52 -7.69 -25.05
CA ALA A 648 -43.53 -7.40 -23.62
C ALA A 648 -43.18 -5.94 -23.30
N VAL A 649 -42.08 -5.40 -23.83
CA VAL A 649 -41.70 -3.99 -23.58
C VAL A 649 -42.78 -3.04 -24.08
N ASP A 650 -43.28 -3.21 -25.31
CA ASP A 650 -44.34 -2.36 -25.87
C ASP A 650 -45.66 -2.45 -25.08
N GLY A 651 -45.93 -3.59 -24.45
CA GLY A 651 -47.04 -3.76 -23.51
C GLY A 651 -46.82 -3.07 -22.15
N TRP A 652 -45.62 -3.20 -21.58
CA TRP A 652 -45.23 -2.61 -20.29
C TRP A 652 -45.26 -1.08 -20.31
N VAL A 653 -44.67 -0.47 -21.33
CA VAL A 653 -44.67 0.99 -21.54
C VAL A 653 -45.96 1.51 -22.22
N GLY A 654 -46.96 0.64 -22.36
CA GLY A 654 -48.23 0.93 -23.03
C GLY A 654 -49.30 1.48 -22.10
N SER A 655 -50.56 1.09 -22.33
CA SER A 655 -51.66 1.45 -21.42
C SER A 655 -51.51 0.75 -20.06
N SER A 656 -52.00 1.34 -18.97
CA SER A 656 -51.97 0.74 -17.62
C SER A 656 -52.55 -0.68 -17.55
N ASN A 657 -53.58 -0.99 -18.35
CA ASN A 657 -54.16 -2.33 -18.44
C ASN A 657 -53.23 -3.34 -19.13
N LEU A 658 -52.35 -2.88 -20.03
CA LEU A 658 -51.31 -3.70 -20.64
C LEU A 658 -50.12 -3.84 -19.68
N LYS A 659 -49.67 -2.76 -19.02
CA LYS A 659 -48.64 -2.83 -17.97
C LYS A 659 -49.01 -3.88 -16.92
N GLN A 660 -50.21 -3.81 -16.35
CA GLN A 660 -50.72 -4.82 -15.40
C GLN A 660 -50.82 -6.24 -15.98
N HIS A 661 -51.08 -6.40 -17.28
CA HIS A 661 -51.11 -7.71 -17.91
C HIS A 661 -49.69 -8.30 -18.03
N PHE A 662 -48.72 -7.51 -18.48
CA PHE A 662 -47.33 -7.95 -18.60
C PHE A 662 -46.65 -8.09 -17.23
N GLU A 663 -46.98 -7.24 -16.26
CA GLU A 663 -46.61 -7.37 -14.85
C GLU A 663 -47.11 -8.69 -14.23
N ALA A 664 -48.38 -9.05 -14.50
CA ALA A 664 -48.94 -10.34 -14.08
C ALA A 664 -48.45 -11.54 -14.91
N THR A 665 -47.70 -11.32 -16.01
CA THR A 665 -47.21 -12.40 -16.91
C THR A 665 -45.70 -12.61 -16.79
N TYR A 666 -44.90 -11.57 -16.56
CA TYR A 666 -43.43 -11.60 -16.53
C TYR A 666 -42.84 -11.06 -15.22
N GLY A 667 -43.59 -10.25 -14.46
CA GLY A 667 -43.11 -9.54 -13.26
C GLY A 667 -42.77 -8.07 -13.53
N PRO A 668 -42.24 -7.34 -12.54
CA PRO A 668 -41.65 -6.00 -12.73
C PRO A 668 -40.58 -5.99 -13.84
N ILE A 669 -40.27 -4.85 -14.47
CA ILE A 669 -39.43 -4.88 -15.68
C ILE A 669 -37.94 -5.16 -15.47
N GLY A 670 -37.30 -4.58 -14.44
CA GLY A 670 -35.98 -5.06 -13.98
C GLY A 670 -36.02 -6.52 -13.52
N SER A 671 -37.23 -6.99 -13.20
CA SER A 671 -37.56 -8.36 -12.91
C SER A 671 -38.02 -9.14 -14.17
N TRP A 672 -37.30 -9.06 -15.30
CA TRP A 672 -37.52 -9.94 -16.47
C TRP A 672 -36.29 -10.80 -16.82
N CYS A 673 -36.55 -12.02 -17.28
CA CYS A 673 -35.53 -13.02 -17.64
C CYS A 673 -35.69 -13.50 -19.08
N PHE A 674 -34.59 -13.97 -19.66
CA PHE A 674 -34.44 -14.18 -21.09
C PHE A 674 -34.01 -15.61 -21.41
N GLY A 675 -34.70 -16.26 -22.35
CA GLY A 675 -34.27 -17.56 -22.88
C GLY A 675 -33.14 -17.40 -23.91
N PRO A 676 -32.38 -18.47 -24.24
CA PRO A 676 -31.20 -18.41 -25.12
C PRO A 676 -31.48 -18.05 -26.60
N ASN A 677 -32.72 -17.70 -26.96
CA ASN A 677 -33.08 -17.12 -28.26
C ASN A 677 -33.34 -15.59 -28.16
N VAL A 678 -33.01 -14.98 -27.02
CA VAL A 678 -32.96 -13.53 -26.82
C VAL A 678 -31.52 -13.07 -27.07
N THR A 679 -31.26 -12.64 -28.29
CA THR A 679 -29.93 -12.22 -28.77
C THR A 679 -29.95 -10.86 -29.45
N ASP A 680 -31.14 -10.25 -29.59
CA ASP A 680 -31.38 -8.95 -30.20
C ASP A 680 -32.35 -8.16 -29.30
N MET A 681 -31.83 -7.15 -28.61
CA MET A 681 -32.56 -6.22 -27.75
C MET A 681 -32.83 -4.88 -28.46
N SER A 682 -32.93 -4.89 -29.80
CA SER A 682 -32.98 -3.64 -30.54
C SER A 682 -34.34 -2.92 -30.48
N ASN A 683 -34.27 -1.59 -30.37
CA ASN A 683 -35.41 -0.67 -30.39
C ASN A 683 -36.46 -0.93 -29.28
N LEU A 684 -36.07 -1.47 -28.11
CA LEU A 684 -37.01 -1.85 -27.04
C LEU A 684 -37.65 -0.64 -26.35
N PHE A 685 -36.84 0.18 -25.69
CA PHE A 685 -37.22 1.41 -25.01
C PHE A 685 -37.09 2.66 -25.91
N SER A 686 -37.02 2.46 -27.24
CA SER A 686 -37.00 3.59 -28.18
C SER A 686 -38.27 4.45 -28.06
N SER A 687 -38.06 5.76 -28.01
CA SER A 687 -39.08 6.81 -27.84
C SER A 687 -39.92 6.72 -26.55
N LYS A 688 -39.50 5.92 -25.55
CA LYS A 688 -40.22 5.80 -24.27
C LYS A 688 -39.73 6.88 -23.29
N GLN A 689 -40.13 8.12 -23.55
CA GLN A 689 -39.55 9.33 -22.93
C GLN A 689 -39.47 9.30 -21.39
N ASP A 690 -40.50 8.76 -20.72
CA ASP A 690 -40.60 8.66 -19.25
C ASP A 690 -39.96 7.39 -18.67
N PHE A 691 -39.33 6.53 -19.48
CA PHE A 691 -38.76 5.27 -19.00
C PHE A 691 -37.47 5.50 -18.22
N ASN A 692 -37.52 5.23 -16.93
CA ASN A 692 -36.39 5.17 -16.01
C ASN A 692 -36.67 4.16 -14.88
N GLU A 693 -37.19 2.99 -15.27
CA GLU A 693 -37.36 1.87 -14.33
C GLU A 693 -36.08 1.03 -14.33
N ASP A 694 -35.71 0.51 -13.16
CA ASP A 694 -34.47 -0.24 -12.98
C ASP A 694 -34.46 -1.54 -13.82
N ILE A 695 -33.28 -1.86 -14.36
CA ILE A 695 -32.95 -3.00 -15.23
C ILE A 695 -31.47 -3.44 -15.07
N SER A 696 -30.75 -3.01 -14.02
CA SER A 696 -29.35 -3.41 -13.80
C SER A 696 -29.16 -4.93 -13.78
N ASN A 697 -30.15 -5.66 -13.25
CA ASN A 697 -30.09 -7.11 -13.04
C ASN A 697 -30.54 -7.93 -14.27
N TRP A 698 -30.53 -7.33 -15.48
CA TRP A 698 -30.80 -8.03 -16.74
C TRP A 698 -29.58 -8.83 -17.21
N ASP A 699 -29.73 -10.15 -17.36
CA ASP A 699 -28.74 -11.00 -18.05
C ASP A 699 -28.70 -10.64 -19.55
N VAL A 700 -27.60 -10.02 -19.98
CA VAL A 700 -27.37 -9.62 -21.36
C VAL A 700 -26.20 -10.35 -22.03
N ALA A 701 -25.60 -11.37 -21.38
CA ALA A 701 -24.37 -12.04 -21.83
C ALA A 701 -24.50 -12.74 -23.20
N LEU A 702 -25.74 -13.07 -23.62
CA LEU A 702 -26.05 -13.66 -24.93
C LEU A 702 -26.52 -12.64 -25.98
N VAL A 703 -26.61 -11.36 -25.63
CA VAL A 703 -27.08 -10.30 -26.53
C VAL A 703 -25.97 -9.89 -27.49
N THR A 704 -26.26 -9.95 -28.79
CA THR A 704 -25.32 -9.61 -29.86
C THR A 704 -25.65 -8.27 -30.53
N ASN A 705 -26.86 -7.74 -30.31
CA ASN A 705 -27.35 -6.48 -30.88
C ASN A 705 -28.20 -5.69 -29.87
N MET A 706 -27.72 -4.51 -29.45
CA MET A 706 -28.40 -3.55 -28.57
C MET A 706 -28.83 -2.26 -29.31
N LYS A 707 -28.95 -2.33 -30.65
CA LYS A 707 -29.24 -1.15 -31.48
C LYS A 707 -30.50 -0.41 -31.04
N SER A 708 -30.41 0.91 -30.89
CA SER A 708 -31.54 1.80 -30.55
C SER A 708 -32.28 1.39 -29.25
N MET A 709 -31.63 0.66 -28.33
CA MET A 709 -32.31 0.06 -27.17
C MET A 709 -33.06 1.10 -26.31
N PHE A 710 -32.47 2.27 -26.07
CA PHE A 710 -33.02 3.40 -25.32
C PHE A 710 -33.21 4.67 -26.18
N ASP A 711 -33.31 4.51 -27.50
CA ASP A 711 -33.29 5.60 -28.50
C ASP A 711 -34.52 6.52 -28.41
N GLY A 712 -34.46 7.56 -27.57
CA GLY A 712 -35.56 8.46 -27.20
C GLY A 712 -36.10 8.27 -25.77
N ALA A 713 -35.44 7.49 -24.92
CA ALA A 713 -35.78 7.35 -23.50
C ALA A 713 -35.19 8.52 -22.68
N THR A 714 -35.75 9.71 -22.84
CA THR A 714 -35.20 10.97 -22.31
C THR A 714 -34.94 11.01 -20.81
N ALA A 715 -35.66 10.24 -20.01
CA ALA A 715 -35.52 10.17 -18.55
C ALA A 715 -34.54 9.08 -18.06
N PHE A 716 -34.05 8.20 -18.94
CA PHE A 716 -33.27 7.02 -18.54
C PHE A 716 -31.88 7.41 -18.00
N ASN A 717 -31.55 6.97 -16.79
CA ASN A 717 -30.29 7.24 -16.10
C ASN A 717 -30.00 6.18 -15.01
N ILE A 718 -30.13 4.89 -15.36
CA ILE A 718 -29.79 3.76 -14.48
C ILE A 718 -28.34 3.34 -14.74
N SER A 719 -27.64 2.87 -13.69
CA SER A 719 -26.29 2.30 -13.82
C SER A 719 -26.35 0.88 -14.39
N LEU A 720 -25.45 0.53 -15.30
CA LEU A 720 -25.46 -0.74 -16.03
C LEU A 720 -24.09 -1.44 -15.96
N ASP A 721 -23.32 -1.13 -14.92
CA ASP A 721 -21.96 -1.60 -14.67
C ASP A 721 -21.86 -3.13 -14.46
N MET A 722 -22.96 -3.79 -14.05
CA MET A 722 -23.04 -5.25 -13.92
C MET A 722 -23.35 -6.00 -15.24
N TRP A 723 -23.51 -5.30 -16.37
CA TRP A 723 -23.86 -5.94 -17.66
C TRP A 723 -22.64 -6.54 -18.38
N ASP A 724 -22.63 -7.85 -18.60
CA ASP A 724 -21.72 -8.50 -19.56
C ASP A 724 -22.13 -8.17 -21.00
N VAL A 725 -21.44 -7.18 -21.59
CA VAL A 725 -21.62 -6.78 -22.99
C VAL A 725 -20.59 -7.41 -23.95
N SER A 726 -19.77 -8.37 -23.50
CA SER A 726 -18.67 -8.95 -24.29
C SER A 726 -19.12 -9.66 -25.58
N SER A 727 -20.37 -10.13 -25.64
CA SER A 727 -21.02 -10.69 -26.84
C SER A 727 -21.56 -9.65 -27.83
N VAL A 728 -21.65 -8.37 -27.45
CA VAL A 728 -22.33 -7.34 -28.23
C VAL A 728 -21.50 -6.93 -29.43
N THR A 729 -22.11 -6.93 -30.63
CA THR A 729 -21.45 -6.57 -31.89
C THR A 729 -21.93 -5.22 -32.45
N SER A 730 -23.04 -4.70 -31.94
CA SER A 730 -23.74 -3.51 -32.43
C SER A 730 -24.45 -2.77 -31.30
N MET A 731 -24.01 -1.55 -31.02
CA MET A 731 -24.59 -0.57 -30.07
C MET A 731 -25.09 0.69 -30.80
N GLN A 732 -25.33 0.62 -32.12
CA GLN A 732 -25.83 1.74 -32.92
C GLN A 732 -27.04 2.41 -32.24
N SER A 733 -26.99 3.72 -31.98
CA SER A 733 -28.08 4.49 -31.35
C SER A 733 -28.52 4.00 -29.95
N MET A 734 -27.75 3.17 -29.25
CA MET A 734 -28.19 2.51 -28.00
C MET A 734 -28.79 3.48 -26.97
N PHE A 735 -28.18 4.64 -26.76
CA PHE A 735 -28.62 5.75 -25.90
C PHE A 735 -28.93 7.03 -26.70
N GLY A 736 -29.36 6.88 -27.96
CA GLY A 736 -29.82 8.01 -28.78
C GLY A 736 -30.94 8.78 -28.07
N TYR A 737 -30.91 10.11 -28.12
CA TYR A 737 -31.88 11.03 -27.52
C TYR A 737 -32.18 10.76 -26.01
N ALA A 738 -31.33 10.00 -25.31
CA ALA A 738 -31.46 9.69 -23.89
C ALA A 738 -30.88 10.84 -23.06
N GLY A 739 -31.58 11.99 -23.07
CA GLY A 739 -31.06 13.27 -22.58
C GLY A 739 -30.54 13.28 -21.14
N ALA A 740 -31.07 12.43 -20.26
CA ALA A 740 -30.65 12.30 -18.86
C ALA A 740 -29.54 11.26 -18.61
N PHE A 741 -29.15 10.44 -19.59
CA PHE A 741 -28.30 9.27 -19.35
C PHE A 741 -26.86 9.66 -19.01
N ASN A 742 -26.38 9.19 -17.85
CA ASN A 742 -25.03 9.31 -17.33
C ASN A 742 -24.71 8.19 -16.31
N GLY A 743 -25.26 6.98 -16.50
CA GLY A 743 -25.02 5.82 -15.66
C GLY A 743 -23.67 5.16 -15.96
N ASN A 744 -23.02 4.54 -14.96
CA ASN A 744 -21.68 3.98 -15.13
C ASN A 744 -21.68 2.81 -16.12
N ILE A 745 -20.73 2.86 -17.06
CA ILE A 745 -20.45 1.87 -18.11
C ILE A 745 -18.93 1.73 -18.39
N GLY A 746 -18.06 2.32 -17.57
CA GLY A 746 -16.62 2.39 -17.85
C GLY A 746 -15.94 1.01 -17.88
N GLN A 747 -16.43 0.07 -17.09
CA GLN A 747 -15.87 -1.29 -16.94
C GLN A 747 -16.35 -2.30 -18.03
N TRP A 748 -17.08 -1.84 -19.05
CA TRP A 748 -17.62 -2.71 -20.11
C TRP A 748 -16.55 -3.22 -21.08
N ASP A 749 -16.48 -4.55 -21.29
CA ASP A 749 -15.72 -5.12 -22.41
C ASP A 749 -16.45 -4.91 -23.74
N VAL A 750 -16.14 -3.80 -24.39
CA VAL A 750 -16.65 -3.47 -25.73
C VAL A 750 -15.81 -4.05 -26.89
N SER A 751 -14.86 -4.98 -26.62
CA SER A 751 -13.88 -5.44 -27.63
C SER A 751 -14.48 -6.22 -28.81
N SER A 752 -15.70 -6.73 -28.68
CA SER A 752 -16.49 -7.33 -29.77
C SER A 752 -17.30 -6.33 -30.60
N VAL A 753 -17.45 -5.08 -30.15
CA VAL A 753 -18.39 -4.11 -30.75
C VAL A 753 -17.82 -3.54 -32.05
N THR A 754 -18.59 -3.65 -33.14
CA THR A 754 -18.19 -3.19 -34.48
C THR A 754 -18.94 -1.96 -34.96
N ASP A 755 -20.09 -1.63 -34.35
CA ASP A 755 -21.00 -0.57 -34.80
C ASP A 755 -21.52 0.28 -33.63
N PHE A 756 -20.85 1.41 -33.39
CA PHE A 756 -21.14 2.42 -32.38
C PHE A 756 -21.92 3.63 -32.93
N ARG A 757 -22.37 3.59 -34.21
CA ARG A 757 -22.95 4.77 -34.88
C ARG A 757 -24.08 5.39 -34.07
N SER A 758 -23.96 6.68 -33.76
CA SER A 758 -24.98 7.45 -33.03
C SER A 758 -25.27 6.98 -31.60
N MET A 759 -24.41 6.15 -30.97
CA MET A 759 -24.67 5.51 -29.66
C MET A 759 -25.17 6.47 -28.58
N PHE A 760 -24.58 7.66 -28.47
CA PHE A 760 -24.92 8.73 -27.51
C PHE A 760 -25.45 10.00 -28.21
N GLN A 761 -25.98 9.87 -29.43
CA GLN A 761 -26.47 11.02 -30.19
C GLN A 761 -27.61 11.73 -29.43
N PHE A 762 -27.53 13.02 -29.12
CA PHE A 762 -28.45 13.77 -28.24
C PHE A 762 -28.53 13.26 -26.77
N ALA A 763 -27.57 12.47 -26.29
CA ALA A 763 -27.45 12.13 -24.86
C ALA A 763 -26.86 13.32 -24.07
N THR A 764 -27.68 14.33 -23.81
CA THR A 764 -27.21 15.65 -23.36
C THR A 764 -26.49 15.68 -22.02
N SER A 765 -26.73 14.71 -21.13
CA SER A 765 -26.10 14.63 -19.80
C SER A 765 -24.94 13.62 -19.73
N PHE A 766 -24.65 12.89 -20.82
CA PHE A 766 -23.66 11.82 -20.80
C PHE A 766 -22.25 12.39 -20.66
N ASN A 767 -21.58 12.03 -19.57
CA ASN A 767 -20.19 12.36 -19.27
C ASN A 767 -19.65 11.32 -18.26
N GLN A 768 -19.49 10.08 -18.73
CA GLN A 768 -18.76 9.03 -18.02
C GLN A 768 -17.37 8.85 -18.62
N ASP A 769 -16.45 8.35 -17.81
CA ASP A 769 -15.16 7.86 -18.30
C ASP A 769 -15.35 6.54 -19.05
N ILE A 770 -14.78 6.51 -20.26
CA ILE A 770 -14.76 5.39 -21.20
C ILE A 770 -13.39 5.32 -21.93
N GLY A 771 -12.36 5.99 -21.39
CA GLY A 771 -11.03 6.06 -22.02
C GLY A 771 -10.38 4.69 -22.17
N ASP A 772 -10.54 3.81 -21.19
CA ASP A 772 -9.97 2.45 -21.15
C ASP A 772 -10.68 1.43 -22.06
N TRP A 773 -11.74 1.82 -22.77
CA TRP A 773 -12.47 0.93 -23.68
C TRP A 773 -11.62 0.43 -24.86
N ASN A 774 -11.51 -0.89 -25.00
CA ASN A 774 -10.85 -1.54 -26.14
C ASN A 774 -11.69 -1.47 -27.43
N VAL A 775 -11.75 -0.30 -28.07
CA VAL A 775 -12.50 -0.08 -29.32
C VAL A 775 -11.82 -0.63 -30.59
N SER A 776 -10.80 -1.50 -30.47
CA SER A 776 -9.95 -1.90 -31.61
C SER A 776 -10.68 -2.65 -32.73
N SER A 777 -11.85 -3.24 -32.45
CA SER A 777 -12.74 -3.90 -33.41
C SER A 777 -13.75 -2.97 -34.10
N ALA A 778 -13.83 -1.71 -33.70
CA ALA A 778 -14.80 -0.75 -34.23
C ALA A 778 -14.66 -0.56 -35.75
N LEU A 779 -15.76 -0.73 -36.49
CA LEU A 779 -15.82 -0.48 -37.94
C LEU A 779 -16.52 0.86 -38.26
N ARG A 780 -17.55 1.21 -37.48
CA ARG A 780 -18.39 2.40 -37.69
C ARG A 780 -18.71 3.08 -36.36
N MET A 781 -18.50 4.38 -36.29
CA MET A 781 -18.79 5.22 -35.11
C MET A 781 -19.49 6.53 -35.52
N SER A 782 -19.85 6.71 -36.80
CA SER A 782 -20.50 7.92 -37.32
C SER A 782 -21.61 8.46 -36.41
N SER A 783 -21.51 9.76 -36.07
CA SER A 783 -22.41 10.49 -35.18
C SER A 783 -22.47 10.04 -33.71
N MET A 784 -21.54 9.20 -33.23
CA MET A 784 -21.59 8.57 -31.88
C MET A 784 -21.96 9.55 -30.75
N PHE A 785 -21.35 10.73 -30.71
CA PHE A 785 -21.56 11.77 -29.70
C PHE A 785 -22.21 13.04 -30.28
N GLN A 786 -22.86 12.95 -31.45
CA GLN A 786 -23.52 14.10 -32.06
C GLN A 786 -24.59 14.67 -31.11
N ASP A 787 -24.54 15.95 -30.74
CA ASP A 787 -25.40 16.57 -29.72
C ASP A 787 -25.28 15.98 -28.29
N ALA A 788 -24.23 15.21 -27.97
CA ALA A 788 -23.90 14.84 -26.59
C ALA A 788 -23.34 16.07 -25.85
N GLN A 789 -24.24 16.91 -25.32
CA GLN A 789 -23.90 18.27 -24.88
C GLN A 789 -22.98 18.34 -23.66
N GLY A 790 -22.96 17.32 -22.80
CA GLY A 790 -22.10 17.26 -21.61
C GLY A 790 -20.83 16.43 -21.76
N PHE A 791 -20.66 15.68 -22.87
CA PHE A 791 -19.57 14.70 -22.99
C PHE A 791 -18.22 15.37 -23.23
N ASN A 792 -17.28 15.18 -22.31
CA ASN A 792 -15.93 15.73 -22.36
C ASN A 792 -14.89 14.93 -21.55
N HIS A 793 -14.94 13.59 -21.60
CA HIS A 793 -13.87 12.72 -21.09
C HIS A 793 -12.88 12.34 -22.19
N SER A 794 -11.63 12.11 -21.80
CA SER A 794 -10.56 11.69 -22.71
C SER A 794 -10.88 10.34 -23.37
N ILE A 795 -10.70 10.31 -24.68
CA ILE A 795 -10.73 9.09 -25.52
C ILE A 795 -9.53 9.10 -26.49
N ALA A 796 -8.45 9.79 -26.12
CA ALA A 796 -7.25 9.92 -26.93
C ALA A 796 -6.54 8.58 -27.14
N GLN A 797 -6.46 7.74 -26.09
CA GLN A 797 -5.81 6.42 -26.12
C GLN A 797 -6.54 5.35 -26.96
N TRP A 798 -7.68 5.67 -27.57
CA TRP A 798 -8.46 4.73 -28.40
C TRP A 798 -7.74 4.34 -29.69
N ASN A 799 -7.27 3.10 -29.75
CA ASN A 799 -6.63 2.50 -30.92
C ASN A 799 -7.67 2.14 -32.00
N LEU A 800 -7.59 2.76 -33.20
CA LEU A 800 -8.62 2.66 -34.26
C LEU A 800 -8.20 1.86 -35.53
N PRO A 801 -7.66 0.62 -35.46
CA PRO A 801 -7.11 -0.08 -36.63
C PRO A 801 -8.20 -0.59 -37.59
N SER A 802 -9.43 -0.77 -37.12
CA SER A 802 -10.55 -1.39 -37.84
C SER A 802 -11.50 -0.37 -38.48
N VAL A 803 -11.43 0.90 -38.09
CA VAL A 803 -12.41 1.94 -38.41
C VAL A 803 -12.51 2.29 -39.90
N ARG A 804 -13.74 2.52 -40.38
CA ARG A 804 -14.10 2.88 -41.77
C ARG A 804 -15.11 4.04 -41.88
N GLU A 805 -15.81 4.37 -40.79
CA GLU A 805 -16.90 5.37 -40.78
C GLU A 805 -16.91 6.14 -39.45
N ILE A 806 -16.62 7.45 -39.47
CA ILE A 806 -16.62 8.34 -38.28
C ILE A 806 -17.22 9.73 -38.59
N ASP A 807 -17.94 9.87 -39.70
CA ASP A 807 -18.58 11.13 -40.05
C ASP A 807 -19.54 11.61 -38.95
N ARG A 808 -19.53 12.91 -38.66
CA ARG A 808 -20.34 13.59 -37.62
C ARG A 808 -20.08 13.17 -36.17
N MET A 809 -19.00 12.45 -35.86
CA MET A 809 -18.70 11.89 -34.53
C MET A 809 -19.14 12.79 -33.36
N PHE A 810 -18.82 14.08 -33.42
CA PHE A 810 -19.09 15.08 -32.36
C PHE A 810 -19.95 16.26 -32.86
N LEU A 811 -20.67 16.15 -33.98
CA LEU A 811 -21.47 17.26 -34.56
C LEU A 811 -22.43 17.81 -33.50
N ARG A 812 -22.32 19.10 -33.14
CA ARG A 812 -23.07 19.75 -32.03
C ARG A 812 -22.83 19.22 -30.59
N ALA A 813 -21.75 18.49 -30.32
CA ALA A 813 -21.32 18.20 -28.95
C ALA A 813 -20.69 19.47 -28.33
N ILE A 814 -21.50 20.29 -27.64
CA ILE A 814 -21.12 21.68 -27.29
C ILE A 814 -20.09 21.80 -26.16
N ALA A 815 -19.86 20.75 -25.38
CA ALA A 815 -18.78 20.68 -24.40
C ALA A 815 -17.56 19.89 -24.88
N PHE A 816 -17.66 19.13 -25.98
CA PHE A 816 -16.58 18.24 -26.42
C PHE A 816 -15.42 19.04 -27.03
N ASP A 817 -14.40 19.27 -26.21
CA ASP A 817 -13.17 20.00 -26.51
C ASP A 817 -11.93 19.11 -26.32
N GLN A 818 -12.00 17.83 -26.70
CA GLN A 818 -10.91 16.88 -26.47
C GLN A 818 -9.95 16.77 -27.67
N ASP A 819 -8.64 16.67 -27.40
CA ASP A 819 -7.62 16.37 -28.41
C ASP A 819 -7.64 14.89 -28.82
N LEU A 820 -7.42 14.62 -30.11
CA LEU A 820 -7.50 13.29 -30.72
C LEU A 820 -6.32 13.03 -31.68
N CYS A 821 -5.16 13.66 -31.44
CA CYS A 821 -3.95 13.52 -32.26
C CYS A 821 -3.62 12.09 -32.68
N ASP A 822 -3.69 11.15 -31.75
CA ASP A 822 -3.39 9.73 -31.97
C ASP A 822 -4.36 9.05 -32.93
N TRP A 823 -5.61 9.48 -33.00
CA TRP A 823 -6.56 8.99 -34.01
C TRP A 823 -6.05 9.31 -35.42
N GLY A 824 -5.35 10.44 -35.58
CA GLY A 824 -4.60 10.76 -36.80
C GLY A 824 -3.55 9.70 -37.12
N LYS A 825 -2.68 9.36 -36.15
CA LYS A 825 -1.64 8.32 -36.29
C LYS A 825 -2.27 6.94 -36.62
N HIS A 826 -3.37 6.57 -35.98
CA HIS A 826 -4.08 5.29 -36.21
C HIS A 826 -4.77 5.21 -37.58
N LEU A 827 -5.27 6.33 -38.12
CA LEU A 827 -6.09 6.40 -39.32
C LEU A 827 -5.33 6.81 -40.61
N GLU A 828 -4.06 7.19 -40.52
CA GLU A 828 -3.25 7.66 -41.67
C GLU A 828 -3.27 6.68 -42.86
N GLY A 829 -3.44 7.20 -44.07
CA GLY A 829 -3.43 6.42 -45.31
C GLY A 829 -4.65 5.52 -45.54
N ARG A 830 -5.65 5.52 -44.65
CA ARG A 830 -6.88 4.73 -44.77
C ARG A 830 -7.98 5.47 -45.52
N SER A 831 -8.87 4.71 -46.17
CA SER A 831 -10.13 5.24 -46.71
C SER A 831 -11.23 5.12 -45.66
N VAL A 832 -11.56 6.24 -45.03
CA VAL A 832 -12.52 6.37 -43.92
C VAL A 832 -13.45 7.56 -44.23
N LYS A 833 -14.74 7.49 -43.86
CA LYS A 833 -15.62 8.66 -43.96
C LYS A 833 -15.38 9.63 -42.79
N THR A 834 -15.09 10.89 -43.11
CA THR A 834 -14.72 11.94 -42.15
C THR A 834 -15.52 13.24 -42.32
N ALA A 835 -16.74 13.18 -42.87
CA ALA A 835 -17.56 14.37 -43.11
C ALA A 835 -18.17 14.94 -41.82
N ASP A 836 -18.28 16.26 -41.71
CA ASP A 836 -18.98 17.00 -40.65
C ASP A 836 -18.53 16.67 -39.19
N ILE A 837 -17.38 16.02 -38.94
CA ILE A 837 -17.02 15.40 -37.62
C ILE A 837 -17.21 16.33 -36.42
N PHE A 838 -16.51 17.46 -36.41
CA PHE A 838 -16.47 18.41 -35.28
C PHE A 838 -17.44 19.58 -35.47
N LYS A 839 -18.33 19.49 -36.46
CA LYS A 839 -19.11 20.63 -36.94
C LYS A 839 -20.08 21.12 -35.86
N HIS A 840 -19.98 22.39 -35.48
CA HIS A 840 -20.76 22.99 -34.38
C HIS A 840 -20.56 22.35 -32.99
N SER A 841 -19.53 21.52 -32.77
CA SER A 841 -19.10 21.14 -31.41
C SER A 841 -18.46 22.34 -30.69
N ALA A 842 -17.83 22.15 -29.53
CA ALA A 842 -16.94 23.18 -28.96
C ALA A 842 -15.81 23.56 -29.94
N CYS A 843 -15.41 22.62 -30.80
CA CYS A 843 -14.26 22.70 -31.68
C CYS A 843 -14.28 23.88 -32.69
N PRO A 844 -13.23 24.75 -32.71
CA PRO A 844 -13.07 25.84 -33.67
C PRO A 844 -12.98 25.36 -35.12
N ILE A 845 -12.32 24.22 -35.35
CA ILE A 845 -12.06 23.71 -36.70
C ILE A 845 -13.13 22.70 -37.08
N ALA A 846 -14.32 23.26 -37.34
CA ALA A 846 -15.50 22.59 -37.89
C ALA A 846 -15.32 22.13 -39.37
N MET A 847 -14.16 21.57 -39.71
CA MET A 847 -13.82 21.03 -41.03
C MET A 847 -13.65 19.51 -41.00
N ASP A 848 -13.80 18.88 -42.17
CA ASP A 848 -13.69 17.44 -42.36
C ASP A 848 -12.20 16.98 -42.35
N PRO A 849 -11.79 15.98 -41.55
CA PRO A 849 -10.42 15.49 -41.57
C PRO A 849 -9.94 14.93 -42.90
N LEU A 850 -8.86 15.54 -43.39
CA LEU A 850 -8.13 15.16 -44.60
C LEU A 850 -7.05 14.12 -44.27
N LEU A 851 -7.47 12.86 -44.13
CA LEU A 851 -6.60 11.68 -43.88
C LEU A 851 -5.53 11.39 -44.97
N THR A 852 -5.43 12.25 -45.98
CA THR A 852 -4.40 12.25 -47.02
C THR A 852 -3.33 13.33 -46.84
N MET A 853 -3.38 14.08 -45.73
CA MET A 853 -2.36 15.02 -45.29
C MET A 853 -1.60 14.47 -44.08
N SER A 854 -0.41 15.00 -43.83
CA SER A 854 0.41 14.63 -42.67
C SER A 854 0.94 15.93 -42.02
N PRO A 855 0.54 16.26 -40.77
CA PRO A 855 -0.45 15.55 -39.95
C PRO A 855 -1.88 15.59 -40.55
N PRO A 856 -2.74 14.60 -40.23
CA PRO A 856 -4.02 14.37 -40.92
C PRO A 856 -5.22 15.22 -40.40
N GLY A 857 -5.08 16.54 -40.45
CA GLY A 857 -6.20 17.48 -40.24
C GLY A 857 -6.61 17.70 -38.76
N PRO A 858 -7.85 18.14 -38.47
CA PRO A 858 -8.27 18.61 -37.16
C PRO A 858 -8.52 17.51 -36.12
N PHE A 859 -8.01 16.29 -36.34
CA PHE A 859 -7.70 15.41 -35.21
C PHE A 859 -6.54 15.98 -34.37
N CYS A 860 -5.62 16.71 -35.01
CA CYS A 860 -4.44 17.29 -34.35
C CYS A 860 -4.56 18.80 -34.09
N HIS A 861 -5.74 19.39 -34.29
CA HIS A 861 -5.97 20.84 -34.12
C HIS A 861 -7.22 21.09 -33.26
N THR A 862 -7.03 20.89 -31.97
CA THR A 862 -7.39 21.86 -30.95
C THR A 862 -8.84 22.37 -30.94
N CYS A 863 -9.71 21.65 -30.22
CA CYS A 863 -11.15 21.88 -30.09
C CYS A 863 -11.63 22.86 -28.99
N GLY A 864 -10.80 23.82 -28.55
CA GLY A 864 -11.10 24.77 -27.47
C GLY A 864 -12.02 25.98 -27.83
N PRO A 865 -12.26 26.93 -26.90
CA PRO A 865 -13.33 27.93 -27.04
C PRO A 865 -13.13 28.99 -28.16
N PRO A 866 -14.21 29.40 -28.87
CA PRO A 866 -14.12 30.25 -30.05
C PRO A 866 -14.06 31.76 -29.73
N ASN A 867 -13.29 32.53 -30.50
CA ASN A 867 -13.28 33.99 -30.40
C ASN A 867 -13.26 34.72 -31.77
N SER A 868 -14.44 35.15 -32.21
CA SER A 868 -14.74 36.08 -33.33
C SER A 868 -14.20 35.76 -34.74
N SER A 869 -15.12 35.55 -35.69
CA SER A 869 -14.84 35.51 -37.14
C SER A 869 -14.54 36.88 -37.75
N HIS A 870 -13.61 36.98 -38.71
CA HIS A 870 -13.91 37.60 -40.02
C HIS A 870 -12.81 37.38 -41.10
N ASP A 871 -13.29 37.14 -42.33
CA ASP A 871 -12.69 37.47 -43.64
C ASP A 871 -11.24 37.04 -44.00
N GLY A 872 -11.14 35.85 -44.60
CA GLY A 872 -10.81 35.74 -46.04
C GLY A 872 -9.41 36.12 -46.57
N SER A 873 -8.52 36.71 -45.77
CA SER A 873 -7.17 37.11 -46.23
C SER A 873 -5.99 36.56 -45.43
N ASN A 874 -6.20 36.18 -44.16
CA ASN A 874 -5.20 35.47 -43.37
C ASN A 874 -5.61 34.01 -43.20
N SER A 875 -4.84 33.10 -43.80
CA SER A 875 -4.79 31.72 -43.30
C SER A 875 -4.21 31.79 -41.90
N THR A 876 -4.93 31.30 -40.87
CA THR A 876 -4.32 31.06 -39.57
C THR A 876 -3.16 30.10 -39.78
N ARG A 877 -1.96 30.57 -39.47
CA ARG A 877 -0.71 29.95 -39.92
C ARG A 877 -0.24 29.01 -38.83
N CYS A 878 -0.17 27.70 -39.10
CA CYS A 878 0.40 26.79 -38.12
C CYS A 878 1.86 27.14 -37.83
N ILE A 879 2.19 27.10 -36.54
CA ILE A 879 3.42 27.56 -35.95
C ILE A 879 4.53 26.59 -36.38
N GLY A 880 5.40 27.06 -37.28
CA GLY A 880 6.32 26.17 -38.01
C GLY A 880 7.60 25.83 -37.27
N SER A 881 7.84 26.41 -36.08
CA SER A 881 9.07 26.25 -35.29
C SER A 881 8.92 26.72 -33.84
N ASN A 882 9.81 26.23 -32.97
CA ASN A 882 9.94 26.65 -31.56
C ASN A 882 10.08 28.18 -31.35
N GLN A 883 10.76 28.90 -32.26
CA GLN A 883 10.87 30.36 -32.17
C GLN A 883 9.56 31.05 -32.51
N GLU A 884 8.87 30.57 -33.56
CA GLU A 884 7.57 31.11 -33.94
C GLU A 884 6.52 30.90 -32.84
N LEU A 885 6.60 29.81 -32.08
CA LEU A 885 5.74 29.58 -30.92
C LEU A 885 5.98 30.61 -29.81
N LYS A 886 7.25 30.90 -29.51
CA LYS A 886 7.64 31.87 -28.48
C LYS A 886 7.27 33.30 -28.88
N ASP A 887 7.53 33.66 -30.14
CA ASP A 887 7.09 34.94 -30.71
C ASP A 887 5.56 35.07 -30.70
N ALA A 888 4.82 33.96 -30.93
CA ALA A 888 3.36 33.94 -30.88
C ALA A 888 2.81 34.12 -29.46
N VAL A 889 3.31 33.38 -28.45
CA VAL A 889 2.83 33.52 -27.07
C VAL A 889 3.16 34.91 -26.50
N ASP A 890 4.38 35.43 -26.68
CA ASP A 890 4.71 36.81 -26.26
C ASP A 890 3.98 37.89 -27.09
N GLY A 891 3.45 37.52 -28.25
CA GLY A 891 2.49 38.31 -29.02
C GLY A 891 1.11 38.34 -28.37
N TRP A 892 0.59 37.16 -28.03
CA TRP A 892 -0.72 36.92 -27.41
C TRP A 892 -0.84 37.55 -26.02
N VAL A 893 0.08 37.24 -25.10
CA VAL A 893 0.11 37.76 -23.72
C VAL A 893 0.71 39.18 -23.62
N GLY A 894 0.81 39.89 -24.75
CA GLY A 894 1.36 41.23 -24.86
C GLY A 894 0.34 42.33 -24.57
N SER A 895 0.58 43.52 -25.12
CA SER A 895 -0.43 44.60 -25.09
C SER A 895 -1.66 44.24 -25.94
N PRO A 896 -2.86 44.80 -25.68
CA PRO A 896 -4.07 44.46 -26.43
C PRO A 896 -3.94 44.62 -27.97
N ASP A 897 -3.27 45.70 -28.42
CA ASP A 897 -3.00 45.92 -29.85
C ASP A 897 -2.08 44.86 -30.48
N ARG A 898 -1.33 44.12 -29.65
CA ARG A 898 -0.44 43.01 -30.02
C ARG A 898 -1.20 41.68 -29.98
N ASN A 899 -1.98 41.44 -28.91
CA ASN A 899 -2.88 40.28 -28.81
C ASN A 899 -3.74 40.16 -30.07
N GLU A 900 -4.46 41.22 -30.45
CA GLU A 900 -5.33 41.21 -31.63
C GLU A 900 -4.57 40.98 -32.96
N GLN A 901 -3.30 41.41 -33.08
CA GLN A 901 -2.46 41.10 -34.26
C GLN A 901 -2.09 39.62 -34.35
N PHE A 902 -1.75 39.00 -33.23
CA PHE A 902 -1.39 37.59 -33.18
C PHE A 902 -2.63 36.68 -33.27
N LYS A 903 -3.74 37.08 -32.65
CA LYS A 903 -5.08 36.49 -32.83
C LYS A 903 -5.54 36.49 -34.28
N ALA A 904 -5.30 37.59 -35.01
CA ALA A 904 -5.55 37.68 -36.46
C ALA A 904 -4.55 36.89 -37.34
N THR A 905 -3.52 36.25 -36.76
CA THR A 905 -2.46 35.50 -37.47
C THR A 905 -2.48 34.00 -37.14
N TYR A 906 -2.81 33.63 -35.91
CA TYR A 906 -2.76 32.27 -35.37
C TYR A 906 -4.12 31.74 -34.87
N GLY A 907 -5.12 32.61 -34.64
CA GLY A 907 -6.39 32.26 -34.01
C GLY A 907 -6.35 32.40 -32.47
N PRO A 908 -7.44 32.05 -31.77
CA PRO A 908 -7.44 31.98 -30.31
C PRO A 908 -6.42 30.94 -29.81
N ILE A 909 -5.80 31.18 -28.65
CA ILE A 909 -4.64 30.38 -28.19
C ILE A 909 -4.93 28.90 -27.96
N GLY A 910 -6.16 28.58 -27.56
CA GLY A 910 -6.62 27.20 -27.50
C GLY A 910 -6.57 26.49 -28.86
N SER A 911 -6.92 27.20 -29.96
CA SER A 911 -7.01 26.65 -31.33
C SER A 911 -5.71 26.68 -32.14
N TRP A 912 -4.54 26.75 -31.48
CA TRP A 912 -3.27 26.84 -32.20
C TRP A 912 -2.86 25.47 -32.77
N CYS A 913 -2.06 25.51 -33.84
CA CYS A 913 -1.59 24.32 -34.55
C CYS A 913 -0.08 24.36 -34.75
N PHE A 914 0.56 23.21 -34.54
CA PHE A 914 2.01 23.08 -34.50
C PHE A 914 2.52 22.28 -35.71
N GLY A 915 3.63 22.74 -36.30
CA GLY A 915 4.36 21.97 -37.31
C GLY A 915 5.37 21.01 -36.67
N PRO A 916 5.88 20.00 -37.40
CA PRO A 916 6.78 18.97 -36.85
C PRO A 916 8.19 19.46 -36.42
N ASN A 917 8.45 20.78 -36.46
CA ASN A 917 9.63 21.40 -35.84
C ASN A 917 9.30 22.15 -34.54
N VAL A 918 8.09 21.94 -34.00
CA VAL A 918 7.70 22.35 -32.64
C VAL A 918 7.95 21.16 -31.72
N THR A 919 9.03 21.26 -30.96
CA THR A 919 9.54 20.21 -30.05
C THR A 919 9.94 20.77 -28.69
N ASP A 920 9.94 22.10 -28.52
CA ASP A 920 10.35 22.85 -27.34
C ASP A 920 9.29 23.91 -27.01
N MET A 921 8.45 23.58 -26.02
CA MET A 921 7.43 24.46 -25.45
C MET A 921 7.91 25.14 -24.16
N SER A 922 9.23 25.30 -23.98
CA SER A 922 9.75 25.77 -22.70
C SER A 922 9.50 27.27 -22.45
N ASN A 923 9.08 27.61 -21.23
CA ASN A 923 8.85 28.97 -20.70
C ASN A 923 7.65 29.75 -21.30
N LEU A 924 6.77 29.14 -22.10
CA LEU A 924 5.75 29.86 -22.89
C LEU A 924 4.83 30.76 -22.03
N PHE A 925 4.20 30.20 -21.00
CA PHE A 925 3.30 30.88 -20.08
C PHE A 925 3.97 31.23 -18.75
N SER A 926 5.32 31.26 -18.71
CA SER A 926 6.05 31.69 -17.51
C SER A 926 5.70 33.14 -17.13
N SER A 927 5.40 33.33 -15.85
CA SER A 927 5.02 34.59 -15.20
C SER A 927 3.76 35.27 -15.77
N LYS A 928 2.94 34.58 -16.56
CA LYS A 928 1.67 35.11 -17.10
C LYS A 928 0.55 34.88 -16.07
N GLN A 929 0.55 35.66 -14.98
CA GLN A 929 -0.24 35.40 -13.76
C GLN A 929 -1.74 35.16 -13.98
N ASP A 930 -2.36 35.92 -14.89
CA ASP A 930 -3.79 35.82 -15.22
C ASP A 930 -4.11 34.74 -16.28
N PHE A 931 -3.12 33.96 -16.75
CA PHE A 931 -3.31 32.96 -17.80
C PHE A 931 -4.03 31.72 -17.25
N ASN A 932 -5.27 31.54 -17.70
CA ASN A 932 -6.09 30.35 -17.50
C ASN A 932 -7.02 30.14 -18.71
N GLU A 933 -6.48 30.30 -19.92
CA GLU A 933 -7.19 30.00 -21.17
C GLU A 933 -7.04 28.50 -21.49
N ASP A 934 -8.09 27.88 -22.04
CA ASP A 934 -8.02 26.46 -22.43
C ASP A 934 -6.95 26.22 -23.50
N ILE A 935 -6.17 25.17 -23.25
CA ILE A 935 -5.10 24.60 -24.07
C ILE A 935 -5.01 23.07 -23.87
N SER A 936 -5.97 22.46 -23.17
CA SER A 936 -6.07 20.99 -22.97
C SER A 936 -5.96 20.22 -24.29
N ASN A 937 -6.43 20.89 -25.33
CA ASN A 937 -6.51 20.61 -26.74
C ASN A 937 -5.20 20.53 -27.56
N TRP A 938 -4.04 20.93 -27.00
CA TRP A 938 -2.80 21.11 -27.76
C TRP A 938 -2.10 19.79 -28.15
N ASP A 939 -1.78 19.62 -29.45
CA ASP A 939 -0.89 18.55 -29.95
C ASP A 939 0.52 18.69 -29.33
N VAL A 940 0.80 17.88 -28.32
CA VAL A 940 2.11 17.82 -27.66
C VAL A 940 2.88 16.53 -27.94
N ALA A 941 2.38 15.65 -28.82
CA ALA A 941 2.94 14.32 -29.10
C ALA A 941 4.39 14.33 -29.63
N LEU A 942 4.84 15.47 -30.19
CA LEU A 942 6.21 15.69 -30.68
C LEU A 942 7.06 16.57 -29.74
N VAL A 943 6.51 17.02 -28.62
CA VAL A 943 7.19 17.90 -27.66
C VAL A 943 8.10 17.07 -26.76
N THR A 944 9.39 17.42 -26.76
CA THR A 944 10.42 16.74 -25.95
C THR A 944 10.82 17.58 -24.72
N ASN A 945 10.50 18.88 -24.71
CA ASN A 945 10.86 19.84 -23.68
C ASN A 945 9.68 20.78 -23.33
N MET A 946 9.10 20.60 -22.14
CA MET A 946 8.04 21.43 -21.55
C MET A 946 8.55 22.28 -20.37
N LYS A 947 9.86 22.47 -20.24
CA LYS A 947 10.47 23.17 -19.09
C LYS A 947 9.83 24.54 -18.83
N SER A 948 9.39 24.78 -17.60
CA SER A 948 8.89 26.07 -17.10
C SER A 948 7.64 26.58 -17.84
N MET A 949 6.87 25.69 -18.50
CA MET A 949 5.79 26.07 -19.40
C MET A 949 4.73 26.98 -18.76
N PHE A 950 4.31 26.71 -17.52
CA PHE A 950 3.33 27.51 -16.77
C PHE A 950 3.95 28.20 -15.53
N ASP A 951 5.27 28.34 -15.47
CA ASP A 951 6.00 28.78 -14.28
C ASP A 951 5.62 30.20 -13.81
N GLY A 952 4.67 30.32 -12.87
CA GLY A 952 4.08 31.59 -12.40
C GLY A 952 2.76 31.99 -13.07
N ALA A 953 2.08 31.08 -13.78
CA ALA A 953 0.69 31.25 -14.23
C ALA A 953 -0.27 30.97 -13.06
N THR A 954 -0.35 31.91 -12.11
CA THR A 954 -1.02 31.70 -10.82
C THR A 954 -2.49 31.32 -10.89
N ALA A 955 -3.21 31.73 -11.94
CA ALA A 955 -4.62 31.40 -12.15
C ALA A 955 -4.86 30.06 -12.88
N PHE A 956 -3.81 29.38 -13.37
CA PHE A 956 -3.93 28.22 -14.24
C PHE A 956 -4.48 26.98 -13.50
N ASN A 957 -5.60 26.44 -13.95
CA ASN A 957 -6.22 25.20 -13.46
C ASN A 957 -7.05 24.49 -14.55
N ILE A 958 -6.47 24.31 -15.75
CA ILE A 958 -7.09 23.57 -16.87
C ILE A 958 -6.66 22.10 -16.80
N SER A 959 -7.56 21.15 -17.14
CA SER A 959 -7.21 19.73 -17.24
C SER A 959 -6.30 19.46 -18.44
N LEU A 960 -5.29 18.60 -18.25
CA LEU A 960 -4.30 18.23 -19.28
C LEU A 960 -4.15 16.70 -19.42
N ASP A 961 -5.11 15.94 -18.88
CA ASP A 961 -5.08 14.46 -18.83
C ASP A 961 -5.11 13.79 -20.22
N MET A 962 -5.42 14.54 -21.28
CA MET A 962 -5.37 14.08 -22.68
C MET A 962 -3.97 14.11 -23.33
N TRP A 963 -3.00 14.80 -22.73
CA TRP A 963 -1.74 15.11 -23.39
C TRP A 963 -0.87 13.86 -23.59
N ASP A 964 -0.54 13.54 -24.86
CA ASP A 964 0.49 12.56 -25.21
C ASP A 964 1.88 13.09 -24.81
N VAL A 965 2.20 12.96 -23.52
CA VAL A 965 3.50 13.31 -22.95
C VAL A 965 4.56 12.22 -23.16
N SER A 966 4.27 11.14 -23.92
CA SER A 966 5.18 10.00 -24.05
C SER A 966 6.53 10.33 -24.72
N SER A 967 6.58 11.43 -25.49
CA SER A 967 7.80 12.00 -26.08
C SER A 967 8.58 12.94 -25.13
N VAL A 968 8.03 13.31 -23.98
CA VAL A 968 8.60 14.34 -23.10
C VAL A 968 9.78 13.80 -22.30
N THR A 969 10.92 14.47 -22.41
CA THR A 969 12.16 14.11 -21.70
C THR A 969 12.49 15.06 -20.55
N ASN A 970 11.89 16.25 -20.55
CA ASN A 970 12.16 17.37 -19.65
C ASN A 970 10.89 18.19 -19.40
N MET A 971 10.38 18.14 -18.17
CA MET A 971 9.18 18.86 -17.69
C MET A 971 9.48 19.79 -16.50
N ASN A 972 10.75 20.18 -16.34
CA ASN A 972 11.23 20.89 -15.15
C ASN A 972 10.48 22.20 -14.91
N THR A 973 9.91 22.44 -13.73
CA THR A 973 9.08 23.61 -13.35
C THR A 973 7.85 23.85 -14.23
N MET A 974 7.34 22.80 -14.91
CA MET A 974 6.19 22.91 -15.81
C MET A 974 4.98 23.60 -15.16
N PHE A 975 4.63 23.26 -13.93
CA PHE A 975 3.52 23.82 -13.13
C PHE A 975 4.01 24.56 -11.88
N ALA A 976 5.20 25.15 -11.92
CA ALA A 976 5.67 25.93 -10.79
C ALA A 976 4.82 27.21 -10.61
N ARG A 977 4.49 27.56 -9.36
CA ARG A 977 3.73 28.73 -8.94
C ARG A 977 2.35 28.87 -9.62
N THR A 978 1.72 27.74 -9.94
CA THR A 978 0.32 27.66 -10.40
C THR A 978 -0.61 27.45 -9.21
N ASN A 979 -0.91 28.54 -8.49
CA ASN A 979 -1.56 28.49 -7.17
C ASN A 979 -2.86 27.66 -7.12
N GLU A 980 -3.66 27.73 -8.19
CA GLU A 980 -4.97 27.07 -8.31
C GLU A 980 -4.91 25.65 -8.90
N PHE A 981 -3.78 25.22 -9.50
CA PHE A 981 -3.73 23.96 -10.27
C PHE A 981 -3.92 22.71 -9.39
N SER A 982 -4.91 21.87 -9.72
CA SER A 982 -5.32 20.74 -8.88
C SER A 982 -5.88 19.53 -9.63
N GLN A 983 -5.55 19.36 -10.92
CA GLN A 983 -6.13 18.33 -11.79
C GLN A 983 -5.40 16.99 -11.69
N ASP A 984 -6.12 15.88 -11.85
CA ASP A 984 -5.54 14.53 -12.00
C ASP A 984 -4.72 14.44 -13.30
N LEU A 985 -3.62 13.66 -13.27
CA LEU A 985 -2.71 13.43 -14.39
C LEU A 985 -2.27 11.95 -14.46
N ASP A 986 -3.07 11.04 -13.92
CA ASP A 986 -2.72 9.64 -13.64
C ASP A 986 -2.59 8.77 -14.91
N SER A 987 -3.02 9.30 -16.06
CA SER A 987 -2.87 8.68 -17.39
C SER A 987 -1.49 8.86 -18.03
N TRP A 988 -0.70 9.82 -17.54
CA TRP A 988 0.51 10.30 -18.22
C TRP A 988 1.66 9.28 -18.23
N ASN A 989 2.13 8.93 -19.42
CA ASN A 989 3.33 8.09 -19.60
C ASN A 989 4.61 8.92 -19.44
N THR A 990 5.17 8.92 -18.24
CA THR A 990 6.40 9.65 -17.88
C THR A 990 7.71 8.88 -18.13
N SER A 991 7.67 7.70 -18.74
CA SER A 991 8.82 6.76 -18.80
C SER A 991 10.12 7.31 -19.46
N LEU A 992 10.02 8.31 -20.34
CA LEU A 992 11.18 8.98 -20.97
C LEU A 992 11.70 10.20 -20.18
N VAL A 993 11.02 10.61 -19.11
CA VAL A 993 11.39 11.77 -18.29
C VAL A 993 12.62 11.43 -17.47
N THR A 994 13.67 12.25 -17.59
CA THR A 994 14.91 12.09 -16.80
C THR A 994 15.07 13.15 -15.72
N SER A 995 14.16 14.13 -15.66
CA SER A 995 14.16 15.21 -14.68
C SER A 995 12.73 15.73 -14.46
N MET A 996 12.35 15.82 -13.19
CA MET A 996 11.11 16.39 -12.66
C MET A 996 11.43 17.55 -11.71
N TRP A 997 12.48 18.33 -12.04
CA TRP A 997 12.97 19.43 -11.21
C TRP A 997 11.89 20.50 -11.07
N GLY A 998 11.32 20.66 -9.89
CA GLY A 998 10.38 21.73 -9.55
C GLY A 998 9.00 21.61 -10.21
N VAL A 999 8.59 20.45 -10.75
CA VAL A 999 7.39 20.31 -11.60
C VAL A 999 6.16 21.03 -11.02
N PHE A 1000 5.85 20.86 -9.74
CA PHE A 1000 4.74 21.53 -9.05
C PHE A 1000 5.20 22.53 -7.97
N GLU A 1001 6.43 23.06 -8.05
CA GLU A 1001 7.00 24.01 -7.07
C GLU A 1001 6.01 25.15 -6.78
N SER A 1002 5.42 25.17 -5.59
CA SER A 1002 4.49 26.19 -5.09
C SER A 1002 3.13 26.22 -5.82
N ALA A 1003 2.73 25.12 -6.43
CA ALA A 1003 1.34 24.87 -6.83
C ALA A 1003 0.49 24.56 -5.58
N SER A 1004 0.02 25.61 -4.88
CA SER A 1004 -0.55 25.50 -3.53
C SER A 1004 -1.78 24.59 -3.42
N ALA A 1005 -2.62 24.54 -4.46
CA ALA A 1005 -3.82 23.70 -4.51
C ALA A 1005 -3.57 22.27 -5.01
N PHE A 1006 -2.34 21.93 -5.45
CA PHE A 1006 -2.12 20.67 -6.16
C PHE A 1006 -2.29 19.45 -5.25
N ASN A 1007 -3.24 18.58 -5.62
CA ASN A 1007 -3.47 17.28 -5.01
C ASN A 1007 -4.08 16.27 -6.03
N GLY A 1008 -3.75 16.41 -7.32
CA GLY A 1008 -4.23 15.50 -8.35
C GLY A 1008 -3.46 14.18 -8.36
N LYS A 1009 -4.11 13.09 -8.76
CA LYS A 1009 -3.53 11.75 -8.84
C LYS A 1009 -2.36 11.70 -9.84
N ILE A 1010 -1.27 11.05 -9.41
CA ILE A 1010 -0.03 10.78 -10.15
C ILE A 1010 0.59 9.42 -9.77
N GLY A 1011 -0.14 8.58 -9.04
CA GLY A 1011 0.37 7.33 -8.46
C GLY A 1011 0.84 6.33 -9.52
N LYS A 1012 0.25 6.37 -10.73
CA LYS A 1012 0.60 5.47 -11.85
C LYS A 1012 1.82 5.90 -12.68
N TRP A 1013 2.45 7.04 -12.39
CA TRP A 1013 3.58 7.56 -13.17
C TRP A 1013 4.80 6.62 -13.16
N ASP A 1014 5.30 6.25 -14.33
CA ASP A 1014 6.61 5.60 -14.46
C ASP A 1014 7.73 6.64 -14.24
N VAL A 1015 8.22 6.71 -13.01
CA VAL A 1015 9.34 7.59 -12.62
C VAL A 1015 10.70 6.88 -12.66
N SER A 1016 10.78 5.64 -13.17
CA SER A 1016 11.99 4.80 -13.11
C SER A 1016 13.21 5.34 -13.87
N SER A 1017 12.98 6.24 -14.83
CA SER A 1017 14.03 6.98 -15.56
C SER A 1017 14.48 8.29 -14.89
N VAL A 1018 13.74 8.80 -13.91
CA VAL A 1018 13.86 10.18 -13.40
C VAL A 1018 15.06 10.31 -12.46
N LYS A 1019 15.86 11.37 -12.66
CA LYS A 1019 17.13 11.60 -11.95
C LYS A 1019 17.18 12.89 -11.14
N ASP A 1020 16.14 13.71 -11.15
CA ASP A 1020 16.17 14.99 -10.46
C ASP A 1020 14.74 15.44 -10.14
N PHE A 1021 14.32 15.24 -8.88
CA PHE A 1021 13.03 15.57 -8.30
C PHE A 1021 13.13 16.83 -7.39
N ARG A 1022 14.25 17.56 -7.41
CA ARG A 1022 14.42 18.71 -6.50
C ARG A 1022 13.27 19.70 -6.69
N PHE A 1023 12.75 20.23 -5.59
CA PHE A 1023 11.63 21.17 -5.53
C PHE A 1023 10.28 20.64 -6.08
N MET A 1024 10.13 19.35 -6.42
CA MET A 1024 8.96 18.85 -7.17
C MET A 1024 7.61 19.25 -6.58
N PHE A 1025 7.46 19.28 -5.25
CA PHE A 1025 6.27 19.74 -4.51
C PHE A 1025 6.59 20.85 -3.48
N HIS A 1026 7.60 21.68 -3.76
CA HIS A 1026 8.10 22.75 -2.88
C HIS A 1026 7.05 23.85 -2.61
N PHE A 1027 6.43 23.86 -1.44
CA PHE A 1027 5.26 24.67 -1.04
C PHE A 1027 3.95 24.30 -1.75
N SER A 1028 3.82 23.06 -2.25
CA SER A 1028 2.55 22.50 -2.74
C SER A 1028 1.66 22.11 -1.57
N THR A 1029 1.08 23.10 -0.90
CA THR A 1029 0.51 22.97 0.45
C THR A 1029 -0.58 21.90 0.61
N SER A 1030 -1.33 21.60 -0.45
CA SER A 1030 -2.45 20.66 -0.42
C SER A 1030 -2.11 19.21 -0.80
N PHE A 1031 -0.86 18.94 -1.20
CA PHE A 1031 -0.48 17.63 -1.75
C PHE A 1031 -0.49 16.52 -0.69
N ASN A 1032 -1.26 15.48 -0.93
CA ASN A 1032 -1.38 14.26 -0.14
C ASN A 1032 -1.97 13.12 -0.99
N GLN A 1033 -1.21 12.66 -2.00
CA GLN A 1033 -1.55 11.47 -2.79
C GLN A 1033 -0.64 10.30 -2.43
N ASP A 1034 -1.14 9.08 -2.64
CA ASP A 1034 -0.32 7.88 -2.55
C ASP A 1034 0.59 7.77 -3.77
N ILE A 1035 1.89 7.64 -3.50
CA ILE A 1035 2.99 7.47 -4.44
C ILE A 1035 4.00 6.44 -3.88
N GLY A 1036 3.61 5.63 -2.89
CA GLY A 1036 4.51 4.71 -2.17
C GLY A 1036 5.11 3.61 -3.05
N ASP A 1037 4.45 3.25 -4.14
CA ASP A 1037 4.89 2.22 -5.10
C ASP A 1037 5.72 2.78 -6.28
N TRP A 1038 6.04 4.08 -6.29
CA TRP A 1038 6.94 4.68 -7.28
C TRP A 1038 8.37 4.09 -7.22
N ASN A 1039 8.85 3.56 -8.34
CA ASN A 1039 10.24 3.14 -8.49
C ASN A 1039 11.17 4.35 -8.71
N VAL A 1040 11.64 4.97 -7.62
CA VAL A 1040 12.55 6.14 -7.66
C VAL A 1040 14.04 5.79 -7.74
N SER A 1041 14.42 4.54 -8.07
CA SER A 1041 15.81 4.04 -8.02
C SER A 1041 16.84 4.81 -8.87
N SER A 1042 16.42 5.53 -9.92
CA SER A 1042 17.27 6.39 -10.74
C SER A 1042 17.50 7.80 -10.17
N ALA A 1043 16.80 8.21 -9.11
CA ALA A 1043 16.79 9.56 -8.60
C ALA A 1043 18.18 10.03 -8.15
N ALA A 1044 18.77 11.05 -8.79
CA ALA A 1044 20.05 11.63 -8.36
C ALA A 1044 19.91 12.83 -7.41
N SER A 1045 18.71 13.42 -7.27
CA SER A 1045 18.45 14.46 -6.25
C SER A 1045 16.96 14.65 -5.98
N MET A 1046 16.61 15.02 -4.74
CA MET A 1046 15.25 15.30 -4.27
C MET A 1046 15.19 16.49 -3.27
N SER A 1047 16.17 17.38 -3.27
CA SER A 1047 16.21 18.51 -2.32
C SER A 1047 15.03 19.46 -2.44
N SER A 1048 14.49 19.89 -1.30
CA SER A 1048 13.25 20.67 -1.15
C SER A 1048 12.00 20.01 -1.78
N MET A 1049 12.02 18.70 -2.08
CA MET A 1049 10.92 18.03 -2.80
C MET A 1049 9.55 18.20 -2.13
N PHE A 1050 9.45 18.16 -0.80
CA PHE A 1050 8.23 18.43 -0.04
C PHE A 1050 8.41 19.58 0.99
N GLU A 1051 9.41 20.47 0.81
CA GLU A 1051 9.58 21.66 1.66
C GLU A 1051 8.29 22.50 1.61
N GLY A 1052 7.51 22.54 2.70
CA GLY A 1052 6.25 23.27 2.79
C GLY A 1052 5.03 22.58 2.18
N ALA A 1053 5.11 21.30 1.79
CA ALA A 1053 3.94 20.49 1.46
C ALA A 1053 3.18 20.15 2.75
N GLN A 1054 2.22 20.99 3.13
CA GLN A 1054 1.63 20.99 4.47
C GLN A 1054 0.71 19.81 4.75
N GLY A 1055 0.01 19.29 3.73
CA GLY A 1055 -0.93 18.16 3.88
C GLY A 1055 -0.31 16.76 3.75
N PHE A 1056 0.94 16.64 3.29
CA PHE A 1056 1.51 15.34 2.89
C PHE A 1056 1.78 14.42 4.08
N ASN A 1057 1.23 13.20 4.04
CA ASN A 1057 1.37 12.17 5.06
C ASN A 1057 1.13 10.73 4.53
N HIS A 1058 1.38 10.43 3.25
CA HIS A 1058 1.34 9.05 2.73
C HIS A 1058 2.69 8.34 2.85
N SER A 1059 2.67 7.04 3.18
CA SER A 1059 3.90 6.27 3.35
C SER A 1059 4.63 6.11 2.02
N ILE A 1060 5.88 6.54 2.01
CA ILE A 1060 6.81 6.42 0.90
C ILE A 1060 8.05 5.60 1.31
N ALA A 1061 7.98 4.86 2.42
CA ALA A 1061 9.09 4.10 3.00
C ALA A 1061 9.80 3.22 1.96
N LYS A 1062 9.04 2.48 1.14
CA LYS A 1062 9.50 1.58 0.06
C LYS A 1062 10.43 2.20 -1.00
N TRP A 1063 10.61 3.53 -1.01
CA TRP A 1063 11.37 4.25 -2.03
C TRP A 1063 12.88 3.98 -1.96
N ASN A 1064 13.39 3.27 -2.97
CA ASN A 1064 14.82 3.07 -3.16
C ASN A 1064 15.51 4.37 -3.62
N LEU A 1065 16.12 5.11 -2.69
CA LEU A 1065 16.89 6.34 -2.94
C LEU A 1065 18.36 6.12 -3.39
N SER A 1066 18.76 4.91 -3.80
CA SER A 1066 20.17 4.52 -4.01
C SER A 1066 20.95 5.32 -5.05
N SER A 1067 20.31 6.15 -5.88
CA SER A 1067 21.01 7.07 -6.80
C SER A 1067 21.24 8.49 -6.24
N VAL A 1068 20.70 8.85 -5.06
CA VAL A 1068 20.48 10.25 -4.66
C VAL A 1068 21.76 10.96 -4.13
N ARG A 1069 21.89 12.27 -4.35
CA ARG A 1069 23.06 13.12 -3.97
C ARG A 1069 22.72 14.43 -3.23
N ASP A 1070 21.46 14.81 -3.17
CA ASP A 1070 21.02 15.99 -2.42
C ASP A 1070 19.52 15.85 -2.11
N ILE A 1071 19.19 15.78 -0.81
CA ILE A 1071 17.81 15.81 -0.27
C ILE A 1071 17.63 16.95 0.75
N GLY A 1072 18.52 17.95 0.75
CA GLY A 1072 18.42 19.07 1.67
C GLY A 1072 17.02 19.65 1.66
N ARG A 1073 16.44 19.89 2.85
CA ARG A 1073 15.13 20.50 3.08
C ARG A 1073 13.93 19.63 2.72
N MET A 1074 14.09 18.33 2.48
CA MET A 1074 13.05 17.52 1.84
C MET A 1074 11.64 17.64 2.44
N PHE A 1075 11.49 17.88 3.75
CA PHE A 1075 10.20 18.09 4.45
C PHE A 1075 10.18 19.39 5.29
N LEU A 1076 11.03 20.37 4.97
CA LEU A 1076 11.16 21.63 5.72
C LEU A 1076 9.79 22.34 5.75
N ARG A 1077 9.14 22.42 6.92
CA ARG A 1077 7.77 22.98 7.09
C ARG A 1077 6.61 22.12 6.54
N ALA A 1078 6.79 20.81 6.35
CA ALA A 1078 5.70 19.87 6.03
C ALA A 1078 4.91 19.49 7.30
N ILE A 1079 3.89 20.28 7.66
CA ILE A 1079 3.30 20.26 9.02
C ILE A 1079 2.40 19.08 9.37
N ALA A 1080 1.98 18.25 8.41
CA ALA A 1080 1.22 17.02 8.66
C ALA A 1080 2.06 15.74 8.54
N PHE A 1081 3.36 15.87 8.21
CA PHE A 1081 4.20 14.72 7.89
C PHE A 1081 4.68 13.98 9.15
N ASP A 1082 3.91 12.97 9.53
CA ASP A 1082 4.17 11.90 10.49
C ASP A 1082 4.14 10.56 9.75
N GLN A 1083 5.09 10.34 8.85
CA GLN A 1083 5.33 9.02 8.28
C GLN A 1083 6.67 8.48 8.70
N ASP A 1084 6.65 7.18 8.94
CA ASP A 1084 7.83 6.37 9.15
C ASP A 1084 8.67 6.38 7.86
N LEU A 1085 9.71 7.21 7.84
CA LEU A 1085 10.77 7.18 6.83
C LEU A 1085 11.91 6.27 7.27
N CYS A 1086 11.60 5.28 8.10
CA CYS A 1086 12.49 4.21 8.51
C CYS A 1086 12.63 3.11 7.45
N ASP A 1087 12.48 3.44 6.15
CA ASP A 1087 13.23 2.76 5.07
C ASP A 1087 14.18 3.66 4.22
N TRP A 1088 14.10 4.99 4.30
CA TRP A 1088 14.78 5.88 3.32
C TRP A 1088 16.30 5.98 3.42
N GLY A 1089 16.78 6.01 4.65
CA GLY A 1089 18.12 6.43 4.95
C GLY A 1089 19.17 5.52 4.33
N LYS A 1090 18.92 4.22 4.34
CA LYS A 1090 19.88 3.20 3.90
C LYS A 1090 19.85 2.97 2.40
N HIS A 1091 19.11 3.81 1.70
CA HIS A 1091 19.31 4.09 0.29
C HIS A 1091 20.06 5.43 0.06
N LEU A 1092 20.16 6.31 1.07
CA LEU A 1092 20.91 7.58 1.04
C LEU A 1092 22.34 7.50 1.57
N GLY A 1093 22.69 6.43 2.29
CA GLY A 1093 24.08 6.11 2.59
C GLY A 1093 24.89 5.80 1.33
N GLY A 1094 26.15 5.41 1.51
CA GLY A 1094 27.02 5.13 0.36
C GLY A 1094 27.49 6.37 -0.39
N GLN A 1095 26.95 7.56 -0.08
CA GLN A 1095 26.93 8.70 -1.02
C GLN A 1095 27.04 10.04 -0.25
N THR A 1096 27.75 11.05 -0.79
CA THR A 1096 27.74 12.40 -0.19
C THR A 1096 26.42 13.07 -0.51
N VAL A 1097 25.49 13.11 0.46
CA VAL A 1097 24.16 13.69 0.28
C VAL A 1097 24.06 15.04 1.00
N LYS A 1098 23.83 16.12 0.26
CA LYS A 1098 23.52 17.43 0.87
C LYS A 1098 22.13 17.36 1.52
N THR A 1099 22.03 17.78 2.79
CA THR A 1099 20.92 17.39 3.69
C THR A 1099 20.51 18.44 4.75
N THR A 1100 20.87 19.70 4.51
CA THR A 1100 20.51 20.84 5.37
C THR A 1100 19.00 21.00 5.53
N ASP A 1101 18.52 21.39 6.70
CA ASP A 1101 17.13 21.72 7.09
C ASP A 1101 16.01 20.65 6.90
N ILE A 1102 16.29 19.34 6.66
CA ILE A 1102 15.30 18.34 6.20
C ILE A 1102 13.91 18.38 6.88
N PHE A 1103 13.79 18.27 8.20
CA PHE A 1103 12.50 18.19 8.92
C PHE A 1103 12.13 19.45 9.71
N LYS A 1104 12.91 20.52 9.56
CA LYS A 1104 12.83 21.67 10.43
C LYS A 1104 11.43 22.31 10.30
N TYR A 1105 10.70 22.43 11.41
CA TYR A 1105 9.29 22.85 11.45
C TYR A 1105 8.26 21.95 10.72
N SER A 1106 8.54 20.66 10.45
CA SER A 1106 7.49 19.67 10.13
C SER A 1106 6.70 19.29 11.40
N ALA A 1107 5.79 18.30 11.31
CA ALA A 1107 5.23 17.67 12.51
C ALA A 1107 6.31 17.01 13.39
N CYS A 1108 7.42 16.56 12.79
CA CYS A 1108 8.36 15.69 13.47
C CYS A 1108 9.21 16.42 14.53
N PRO A 1109 9.24 15.92 15.79
CA PRO A 1109 9.94 16.55 16.90
C PRO A 1109 11.46 16.29 16.89
N MET A 1110 12.09 16.29 15.71
CA MET A 1110 13.55 16.23 15.59
C MET A 1110 14.17 17.53 16.07
N ALA A 1111 14.85 17.49 17.23
CA ALA A 1111 15.50 18.65 17.83
C ALA A 1111 16.72 19.18 17.02
N PHE A 1112 17.26 18.37 16.10
CA PHE A 1112 18.41 18.70 15.26
C PHE A 1112 18.24 18.15 13.83
N GLU A 1113 18.92 18.78 12.87
CA GLU A 1113 18.97 18.29 11.49
C GLU A 1113 19.84 17.03 11.39
N PRO A 1114 19.38 15.96 10.74
CA PRO A 1114 20.21 14.78 10.50
C PRO A 1114 21.27 15.15 9.46
N MET A 1115 22.49 15.40 9.92
CA MET A 1115 23.62 15.80 9.09
C MET A 1115 24.10 14.61 8.24
N LEU A 1116 23.45 14.29 7.11
CA LEU A 1116 23.82 13.18 6.22
C LEU A 1116 25.12 13.44 5.43
N THR A 1117 26.14 13.97 6.10
CA THR A 1117 27.52 14.18 5.63
C THR A 1117 28.59 13.55 6.54
N THR A 1118 28.24 12.76 7.57
CA THR A 1118 29.13 12.16 8.62
C THR A 1118 29.40 10.60 8.42
N SER A 1119 29.13 9.53 9.25
CA SER A 1119 28.87 8.04 8.92
C SER A 1119 28.56 7.02 10.00
N PRO A 1120 27.55 6.11 9.95
CA PRO A 1120 26.43 5.87 9.01
C PRO A 1120 25.24 6.84 9.09
N PRO A 1121 24.64 7.35 7.99
CA PRO A 1121 23.74 8.52 8.03
C PRO A 1121 22.58 8.52 9.04
N GLY A 1122 22.15 9.73 9.41
CA GLY A 1122 21.35 9.99 10.59
C GLY A 1122 19.86 9.77 10.37
N PRO A 1123 19.17 9.15 11.35
CA PRO A 1123 17.81 8.70 11.18
C PRO A 1123 16.91 9.82 10.70
N LEU A 1124 16.28 9.50 9.59
CA LEU A 1124 14.91 9.90 9.34
C LEU A 1124 13.95 8.99 10.15
N CYS A 1125 14.28 8.67 11.42
CA CYS A 1125 13.56 7.74 12.32
C CYS A 1125 13.14 8.44 13.61
N HIS A 1126 11.87 8.84 13.68
CA HIS A 1126 11.09 8.81 14.91
C HIS A 1126 9.61 8.88 14.56
N ARG A 1127 8.72 8.49 15.48
CA ARG A 1127 7.30 8.86 15.36
C ARG A 1127 7.16 10.36 15.59
N CYS A 1128 6.38 11.03 14.75
CA CYS A 1128 6.18 12.46 14.77
C CYS A 1128 4.91 12.84 15.55
N ILE A 1129 4.93 12.52 16.85
CA ILE A 1129 3.82 12.63 17.85
C ILE A 1129 3.15 14.02 17.89
#